data_AF-A0A0Q0DMW7-F1
#
_entry.id   AF-A0A0Q0DMW7-F1
#
_cell.length_a   1.000
_cell.length_b   1.000
_cell.length_c   1.000
_cell.angle_alpha   90.00
_cell.angle_beta   90.00
_cell.angle_gamma   90.00
#
_symmetry.space_group_name_H-M   'P 1'
#
loop_
_entity.id
_entity.type
_entity.pdbx_description
1 polymer ?
#
loop_
_entity_poly.entity_id
_entity_poly.type
_entity_poly.pdbx_seq_one_letter_code
_entity_poly.pdbx_strand_id
1 'polypeptide(L)'
;EDQRRDPLQLISVLKQGITHAFLPPALLSVLPLDQPLGIEHVMTGGDVCEPHVIAQLCGQCHFHNLYGPTEATVLVTACEFQPSSSNRHLGRPIANSQVWILDEHLQPVPEQTQGELYIVGPGVCLGYIDNPELTAERYVWLTLPEGQELRAYRTGDIAQWTADGVVLSGRRDNQVKIRGFRVEPEEIEHCLRASQLYRQVAVVIDAQRRILAFVAQPYSGHDEQALRAYVQRLLPDYMHPAVYTTLPSMPFAHNGKVDRKALLEIPLSVAEHPTRRLPSTAQEQALLELWAELLELPPGDISTDESFFNLGGHSILLSRLLLGIRERFGRSIPINRFIEAPTVLTLASLIDSDGTAGYTISAQALLDADADTPLTTLPVSQLGDVHKVIVTGANGFLGVHIVEALLNWGTTEIACLVRETPEQSAQQRFEYALRENRLDHLDLSRVKVYPADVTKPRLGLDDAVYERLDREFGVLVHNAANVNHVQDYETLARDNVAPVFECLKLCEGRSKKIFNFVSTLSACSAIDAAGNVLEQPAAATPPIYIKNGYNLSKWVAERVLQRARDQGVWVNIYRPGNIAFNSVTGVCQPQKNRLMLMLKGSLQLGQVPQFPINFDLMPVDFLARFIGFHASRYQPERAVFNLHNPEPLSWNNYVEAFREAGRDFELVSVEQWQAQLGRVDSQNALFGVLGFYLDGFEEDIGDISMIEYQNTQSGVRCMGEQYPQKTPALLRKGCDYLKEIDFI
;
A
#
# COMPACT_ATOMS: atom_id res chain seq x y z
N GLU A 1 -3.49 -5.88 -9.73
CA GLU A 1 -2.08 -5.81 -10.17
C GLU A 1 -1.36 -7.14 -10.06
N ASP A 2 -1.70 -7.97 -9.08
CA ASP A 2 -0.99 -9.23 -8.80
C ASP A 2 -1.13 -10.29 -9.92
N GLN A 3 -2.28 -10.36 -10.62
CA GLN A 3 -2.47 -11.19 -11.83
C GLN A 3 -1.47 -10.90 -12.96
N ARG A 4 -0.98 -9.65 -13.06
CA ARG A 4 0.01 -9.25 -14.08
C ARG A 4 1.43 -9.65 -13.68
N ARG A 5 1.64 -10.06 -12.43
CA ARG A 5 2.94 -10.30 -11.80
C ARG A 5 3.12 -11.74 -11.34
N ASP A 6 2.33 -12.69 -11.84
CA ASP A 6 2.54 -14.13 -11.64
C ASP A 6 2.31 -14.85 -12.99
N PRO A 7 3.35 -15.43 -13.61
CA PRO A 7 3.26 -16.11 -14.91
C PRO A 7 2.23 -17.25 -14.97
N LEU A 8 2.00 -17.98 -13.86
CA LEU A 8 1.05 -19.09 -13.83
C LEU A 8 -0.39 -18.59 -13.69
N GLN A 9 -0.61 -17.55 -12.88
CA GLN A 9 -1.92 -16.87 -12.82
C GLN A 9 -2.27 -16.21 -14.15
N LEU A 10 -1.28 -15.58 -14.80
CA LEU A 10 -1.48 -14.97 -16.11
C LEU A 10 -1.91 -16.00 -17.16
N ILE A 11 -1.30 -17.19 -17.19
CA ILE A 11 -1.73 -18.25 -18.12
C ILE A 11 -3.16 -18.71 -17.85
N SER A 12 -3.55 -18.85 -16.58
CA SER A 12 -4.93 -19.21 -16.24
C SER A 12 -5.90 -18.15 -16.75
N VAL A 13 -5.58 -16.87 -16.59
CA VAL A 13 -6.36 -15.73 -17.12
C VAL A 13 -6.42 -15.75 -18.65
N LEU A 14 -5.29 -15.96 -19.34
CA LEU A 14 -5.24 -16.05 -20.81
C LEU A 14 -6.13 -17.19 -21.34
N LYS A 15 -6.27 -18.29 -20.58
CA LYS A 15 -7.13 -19.43 -20.92
C LYS A 15 -8.62 -19.22 -20.65
N GLN A 16 -9.05 -18.10 -20.05
CA GLN A 16 -10.47 -17.78 -19.78
C GLN A 16 -11.22 -17.21 -21.01
N GLY A 17 -10.78 -17.55 -22.22
CA GLY A 17 -11.38 -17.06 -23.47
C GLY A 17 -10.95 -15.64 -23.87
N ILE A 18 -9.80 -15.17 -23.37
CA ILE A 18 -9.20 -13.90 -23.80
C ILE A 18 -8.72 -14.06 -25.23
N THR A 19 -9.12 -13.14 -26.11
CA THR A 19 -8.68 -13.14 -27.51
C THR A 19 -7.48 -12.23 -27.75
N HIS A 20 -7.29 -11.17 -26.95
CA HIS A 20 -6.24 -10.17 -27.13
C HIS A 20 -5.57 -9.82 -25.80
N ALA A 21 -4.23 -9.81 -25.75
CA ALA A 21 -3.48 -9.40 -24.56
C ALA A 21 -2.21 -8.63 -24.92
N PHE A 22 -1.91 -7.56 -24.19
CA PHE A 22 -0.61 -6.90 -24.25
C PHE A 22 0.28 -7.39 -23.10
N LEU A 23 1.42 -8.01 -23.43
CA LEU A 23 2.36 -8.60 -22.49
C LEU A 23 3.79 -8.06 -22.77
N PRO A 24 4.45 -7.40 -21.80
CA PRO A 24 5.81 -6.90 -21.98
C PRO A 24 6.82 -8.03 -22.26
N PRO A 25 7.89 -7.79 -23.03
CA PRO A 25 8.88 -8.82 -23.37
C PRO A 25 9.43 -9.58 -22.17
N ALA A 26 9.81 -8.86 -21.11
CA ALA A 26 10.35 -9.46 -19.88
C ALA A 26 9.39 -10.46 -19.20
N LEU A 27 8.07 -10.26 -19.35
CA LEU A 27 7.06 -11.18 -18.83
C LEU A 27 6.90 -12.40 -19.74
N LEU A 28 6.95 -12.20 -21.06
CA LEU A 28 6.86 -13.28 -22.03
C LEU A 28 8.02 -14.28 -21.89
N SER A 29 9.22 -13.80 -21.57
CA SER A 29 10.42 -14.62 -21.38
C SER A 29 10.34 -15.57 -20.18
N VAL A 30 9.46 -15.29 -19.22
CA VAL A 30 9.28 -16.11 -18.01
C VAL A 30 7.99 -16.93 -18.02
N LEU A 31 7.17 -16.83 -19.08
CA LEU A 31 5.97 -17.66 -19.22
C LEU A 31 6.38 -19.08 -19.68
N PRO A 32 5.71 -20.14 -19.19
CA PRO A 32 5.86 -21.47 -19.76
C PRO A 32 5.16 -21.54 -21.13
N LEU A 33 5.93 -21.20 -22.16
CA LEU A 33 5.51 -21.16 -23.57
C LEU A 33 5.53 -22.54 -24.26
N ASP A 34 5.85 -23.60 -23.53
CA ASP A 34 5.75 -24.99 -23.98
C ASP A 34 4.31 -25.47 -24.16
N GLN A 35 3.34 -24.74 -23.56
CA GLN A 35 1.91 -25.01 -23.71
C GLN A 35 1.22 -23.87 -24.46
N PRO A 36 0.20 -24.17 -25.30
CA PRO A 36 -0.62 -23.16 -25.93
C PRO A 36 -1.23 -22.18 -24.92
N LEU A 37 -0.98 -20.89 -25.12
CA LEU A 37 -1.55 -19.83 -24.27
C LEU A 37 -3.07 -19.71 -24.40
N GLY A 38 -3.67 -20.27 -25.46
CA GLY A 38 -5.12 -20.26 -25.68
C GLY A 38 -5.68 -18.90 -26.10
N ILE A 39 -4.81 -18.01 -26.59
CA ILE A 39 -5.13 -16.64 -27.01
C ILE A 39 -4.88 -16.46 -28.51
N GLU A 40 -5.69 -15.63 -29.17
CA GLU A 40 -5.62 -15.42 -30.61
C GLU A 40 -4.56 -14.37 -31.00
N HIS A 41 -4.50 -13.25 -30.25
CA HIS A 41 -3.57 -12.15 -30.48
C HIS A 41 -2.79 -11.80 -29.22
N VAL A 42 -1.46 -11.83 -29.30
CA VAL A 42 -0.58 -11.31 -28.25
C VAL A 42 0.15 -10.10 -28.81
N MET A 43 0.05 -8.97 -28.13
CA MET A 43 0.82 -7.77 -28.41
C MET A 43 1.96 -7.67 -27.41
N THR A 44 3.14 -7.29 -27.85
CA THR A 44 4.28 -6.94 -27.00
C THR A 44 4.86 -5.62 -27.44
N GLY A 45 5.65 -4.99 -26.58
CA GLY A 45 6.25 -3.71 -26.90
C GLY A 45 6.93 -3.10 -25.69
N GLY A 46 7.71 -2.06 -25.93
CA GLY A 46 8.43 -1.38 -24.87
C GLY A 46 9.71 -2.07 -24.39
N ASP A 47 10.19 -3.13 -25.03
CA ASP A 47 11.61 -3.56 -25.00
C ASP A 47 11.85 -4.52 -26.19
N VAL A 48 13.08 -5.00 -26.35
CA VAL A 48 13.42 -6.04 -27.31
C VAL A 48 12.92 -7.39 -26.81
N CYS A 49 12.19 -8.12 -27.66
CA CYS A 49 11.73 -9.48 -27.37
C CYS A 49 12.79 -10.53 -27.71
N GLU A 50 12.89 -11.58 -26.91
CA GLU A 50 13.88 -12.62 -27.06
C GLU A 50 13.53 -13.50 -28.27
N PRO A 51 14.50 -13.86 -29.14
CA PRO A 51 14.22 -14.63 -30.35
C PRO A 51 13.49 -15.95 -30.11
N HIS A 52 13.76 -16.62 -28.98
CA HIS A 52 13.09 -17.87 -28.63
C HIS A 52 11.60 -17.67 -28.31
N VAL A 53 11.25 -16.58 -27.64
CA VAL A 53 9.85 -16.18 -27.35
C VAL A 53 9.11 -15.90 -28.64
N ILE A 54 9.73 -15.15 -29.55
CA ILE A 54 9.17 -14.85 -30.88
C ILE A 54 8.87 -16.16 -31.63
N ALA A 55 9.85 -17.06 -31.70
CA ALA A 55 9.69 -18.33 -32.40
C ALA A 55 8.57 -19.20 -31.82
N GLN A 56 8.44 -19.26 -30.49
CA GLN A 56 7.41 -20.05 -29.81
C GLN A 56 6.00 -19.46 -29.96
N LEU A 57 5.84 -18.15 -29.74
CA LEU A 57 4.52 -17.49 -29.76
C LEU A 57 3.95 -17.35 -31.16
N CYS A 58 4.78 -17.13 -32.18
CA CYS A 58 4.34 -17.11 -33.58
C CYS A 58 3.77 -18.48 -34.03
N GLY A 59 4.17 -19.58 -33.36
CA GLY A 59 3.62 -20.91 -33.61
C GLY A 59 2.28 -21.17 -32.90
N GLN A 60 1.85 -20.27 -32.01
CA GLN A 60 0.69 -20.47 -31.14
C GLN A 60 -0.43 -19.44 -31.38
N CYS A 61 -0.07 -18.21 -31.78
CA CYS A 61 -1.00 -17.09 -31.91
C CYS A 61 -0.46 -16.04 -32.90
N HIS A 62 -1.30 -15.06 -33.24
CA HIS A 62 -0.85 -13.86 -33.94
C HIS A 62 -0.06 -12.97 -32.98
N PHE A 63 1.27 -12.97 -33.10
CA PHE A 63 2.16 -12.27 -32.19
C PHE A 63 2.63 -10.93 -32.78
N HIS A 64 2.29 -9.82 -32.14
CA HIS A 64 2.51 -8.46 -32.65
C HIS A 64 3.54 -7.71 -31.83
N ASN A 65 4.45 -7.00 -32.50
CA ASN A 65 5.31 -6.01 -31.87
C ASN A 65 4.74 -4.62 -32.06
N LEU A 66 4.69 -3.87 -30.96
CA LEU A 66 4.19 -2.51 -30.89
C LEU A 66 5.33 -1.58 -30.46
N TYR A 67 5.46 -0.44 -31.13
CA TYR A 67 6.41 0.59 -30.76
C TYR A 67 5.73 1.95 -30.68
N GLY A 68 5.99 2.67 -29.60
CA GLY A 68 5.56 4.05 -29.40
C GLY A 68 6.04 4.60 -28.06
N PRO A 69 6.62 5.81 -28.02
CA PRO A 69 6.91 6.48 -26.77
C PRO A 69 5.64 7.10 -26.15
N THR A 70 5.68 7.41 -24.86
CA THR A 70 4.60 8.11 -24.13
C THR A 70 4.26 9.45 -24.80
N GLU A 71 5.29 10.14 -25.29
CA GLU A 71 5.22 11.43 -25.99
C GLU A 71 4.47 11.39 -27.33
N ALA A 72 4.16 10.20 -27.83
CA ALA A 72 3.36 9.98 -29.04
C ALA A 72 2.16 9.04 -28.79
N THR A 73 1.57 9.07 -27.59
CA THR A 73 0.39 8.27 -27.21
C THR A 73 0.58 6.75 -27.29
N VAL A 74 1.76 6.26 -26.89
CA VAL A 74 2.08 4.84 -26.58
C VAL A 74 2.16 3.90 -27.79
N LEU A 75 1.48 4.15 -28.91
CA LEU A 75 1.53 3.30 -30.10
C LEU A 75 1.67 4.12 -31.39
N VAL A 76 2.70 3.82 -32.18
CA VAL A 76 3.04 4.54 -33.41
C VAL A 76 3.28 3.60 -34.58
N THR A 77 3.98 2.49 -34.36
CA THR A 77 4.18 1.46 -35.37
C THR A 77 3.77 0.10 -34.82
N ALA A 78 3.35 -0.78 -35.73
CA ALA A 78 3.05 -2.16 -35.42
C ALA A 78 3.55 -3.09 -36.53
N CYS A 79 3.95 -4.29 -36.16
CA CYS A 79 4.05 -5.43 -37.07
C CYS A 79 3.61 -6.71 -36.39
N GLU A 80 3.23 -7.68 -37.21
CA GLU A 80 3.13 -9.07 -36.78
C GLU A 80 4.49 -9.74 -36.96
N PHE A 81 5.00 -10.35 -35.90
CA PHE A 81 6.22 -11.15 -35.96
C PHE A 81 5.97 -12.44 -36.74
N GLN A 82 7.03 -12.89 -37.40
CA GLN A 82 7.17 -14.22 -37.96
C GLN A 82 8.23 -14.98 -37.15
N PRO A 83 8.29 -16.32 -37.20
CA PRO A 83 9.25 -17.10 -36.40
C PRO A 83 10.73 -16.69 -36.61
N SER A 84 11.06 -16.16 -37.78
CA SER A 84 12.40 -15.66 -38.14
C SER A 84 12.54 -14.13 -38.11
N SER A 85 11.55 -13.41 -37.59
CA SER A 85 11.60 -11.95 -37.51
C SER A 85 12.73 -11.49 -36.61
N SER A 86 13.39 -10.40 -37.01
CA SER A 86 14.31 -9.69 -36.13
C SER A 86 13.54 -9.07 -34.97
N ASN A 87 14.05 -9.25 -33.75
CA ASN A 87 13.48 -8.63 -32.55
C ASN A 87 13.61 -7.09 -32.50
N ARG A 88 14.27 -6.51 -33.49
CA ARG A 88 14.42 -5.07 -33.69
C ARG A 88 13.43 -4.49 -34.71
N HIS A 89 12.60 -5.33 -35.31
CA HIS A 89 11.63 -4.89 -36.30
C HIS A 89 10.46 -4.19 -35.61
N LEU A 90 10.27 -2.90 -35.91
CA LEU A 90 9.20 -2.07 -35.34
C LEU A 90 7.95 -2.02 -36.22
N GLY A 91 8.04 -2.53 -37.45
CA GLY A 91 6.93 -2.61 -38.37
C GLY A 91 6.65 -1.31 -39.12
N ARG A 92 5.37 -1.07 -39.43
CA ARG A 92 4.93 0.09 -40.22
C ARG A 92 4.08 1.03 -39.36
N PRO A 93 4.05 2.34 -39.68
CA PRO A 93 3.20 3.30 -38.99
C PRO A 93 1.72 2.87 -39.00
N ILE A 94 1.06 3.05 -37.86
CA ILE A 94 -0.40 2.88 -37.75
C ILE A 94 -1.13 4.00 -38.50
N ALA A 95 -2.45 3.87 -38.65
CA ALA A 95 -3.27 4.89 -39.29
C ALA A 95 -3.03 6.29 -38.67
N ASN A 96 -2.89 7.29 -39.55
CA ASN A 96 -2.66 8.69 -39.20
C ASN A 96 -1.32 9.01 -38.51
N SER A 97 -0.47 8.02 -38.22
CA SER A 97 0.90 8.21 -37.77
C SER A 97 1.89 8.13 -38.94
N GLN A 98 2.96 8.92 -38.88
CA GLN A 98 4.05 8.88 -39.84
C GLN A 98 5.38 8.76 -39.09
N VAL A 99 6.29 7.97 -39.65
CA VAL A 99 7.66 7.81 -39.14
C VAL A 99 8.65 8.26 -40.18
N TRP A 100 9.49 9.22 -39.80
CA TRP A 100 10.51 9.82 -40.63
C TRP A 100 11.88 9.43 -40.08
N ILE A 101 12.76 8.93 -40.93
CA ILE A 101 14.17 8.66 -40.57
C ILE A 101 15.00 9.78 -41.19
N LEU A 102 15.57 10.63 -40.34
CA LEU A 102 16.24 11.86 -40.75
C LEU A 102 17.74 11.83 -40.42
N ASP A 103 18.54 12.50 -41.22
CA ASP A 103 19.94 12.79 -40.93
C ASP A 103 20.12 13.97 -39.97
N GLU A 104 21.36 14.38 -39.73
CA GLU A 104 21.72 15.51 -38.86
C GLU A 104 21.29 16.89 -39.41
N HIS A 105 20.94 16.97 -40.69
CA HIS A 105 20.42 18.16 -41.36
C HIS A 105 18.89 18.13 -41.50
N LEU A 106 18.22 17.22 -40.78
CA LEU A 106 16.78 17.00 -40.82
C LEU A 106 16.25 16.63 -42.22
N GLN A 107 17.10 16.04 -43.07
CA GLN A 107 16.70 15.53 -44.37
C GLN A 107 16.38 14.03 -44.29
N PRO A 108 15.35 13.54 -45.01
CA PRO A 108 15.05 12.12 -45.07
C PRO A 108 16.21 11.32 -45.65
N VAL A 109 16.59 10.22 -44.99
CA VAL A 109 17.61 9.30 -45.51
C VAL A 109 17.00 8.26 -46.46
N PRO A 110 17.77 7.72 -47.43
CA PRO A 110 17.30 6.62 -48.27
C PRO A 110 16.95 5.36 -47.47
N GLU A 111 16.15 4.46 -48.06
CA GLU A 111 15.93 3.13 -47.50
C GLU A 111 17.27 2.42 -47.20
N GLN A 112 17.26 1.57 -46.18
CA GLN A 112 18.41 0.84 -45.64
C GLN A 112 19.55 1.72 -45.08
N THR A 113 19.34 3.03 -44.97
CA THR A 113 20.28 3.96 -44.33
C THR A 113 19.82 4.29 -42.92
N GLN A 114 20.77 4.29 -41.96
CA GLN A 114 20.48 4.66 -40.58
C GLN A 114 20.31 6.18 -40.44
N GLY A 115 19.32 6.58 -39.64
CA GLY A 115 19.12 7.96 -39.21
C GLY A 115 18.31 8.00 -37.91
N GLU A 116 18.02 9.19 -37.44
CA GLU A 116 17.22 9.39 -36.23
C GLU A 116 15.72 9.32 -36.55
N LEU A 117 14.96 8.63 -35.70
CA LEU A 117 13.53 8.40 -35.86
C LEU A 117 12.72 9.58 -35.32
N TYR A 118 11.89 10.16 -36.17
CA TYR A 118 10.93 11.22 -35.84
C TYR A 118 9.50 10.72 -36.07
N ILE A 119 8.60 11.13 -35.19
CA ILE A 119 7.18 10.75 -35.23
C ILE A 119 6.36 11.99 -35.54
N VAL A 120 5.48 11.89 -36.54
CA VAL A 120 4.57 12.95 -36.98
C VAL A 120 3.14 12.42 -36.98
N GLY A 121 2.19 13.26 -36.58
CA GLY A 121 0.77 12.93 -36.64
C GLY A 121 -0.02 13.46 -35.44
N PRO A 122 -1.34 13.23 -35.41
CA PRO A 122 -2.22 13.70 -34.34
C PRO A 122 -1.95 13.02 -32.99
N GLY A 123 -1.25 11.87 -32.98
CA GLY A 123 -0.83 11.20 -31.75
C GLY A 123 0.36 11.85 -31.04
N VAL A 124 1.00 12.87 -31.63
CA VAL A 124 2.10 13.60 -30.98
C VAL A 124 1.55 14.53 -29.89
N CYS A 125 2.06 14.38 -28.67
CA CYS A 125 1.62 15.15 -27.49
C CYS A 125 1.94 16.65 -27.58
N LEU A 126 1.33 17.45 -26.69
CA LEU A 126 1.50 18.90 -26.69
C LEU A 126 2.87 19.36 -26.17
N GLY A 127 3.51 18.61 -25.28
CA GLY A 127 4.77 18.98 -24.62
C GLY A 127 4.86 18.40 -23.21
N TYR A 128 5.94 18.75 -22.50
CA TYR A 128 6.13 18.42 -21.09
C TYR A 128 5.54 19.52 -20.19
N ILE A 129 4.89 19.13 -19.09
CA ILE A 129 4.34 20.07 -18.10
C ILE A 129 5.49 20.78 -17.39
N ASP A 130 5.40 22.11 -17.25
CA ASP A 130 6.38 22.98 -16.59
C ASP A 130 7.83 22.87 -17.08
N ASN A 131 8.05 22.33 -18.30
CA ASN A 131 9.38 22.19 -18.89
C ASN A 131 9.39 22.64 -20.37
N PRO A 132 9.32 23.96 -20.62
CA PRO A 132 9.28 24.51 -21.97
C PRO A 132 10.59 24.29 -22.75
N GLU A 133 11.73 24.22 -22.06
CA GLU A 133 13.04 24.00 -22.69
C GLU A 133 13.13 22.60 -23.32
N LEU A 134 12.81 21.54 -22.55
CA LEU A 134 12.80 20.17 -23.07
C LEU A 134 11.69 19.98 -24.12
N THR A 135 10.56 20.69 -23.96
CA THR A 135 9.49 20.68 -24.97
C THR A 135 9.97 21.24 -26.30
N ALA A 136 10.68 22.37 -26.31
CA ALA A 136 11.24 22.95 -27.53
C ALA A 136 12.34 22.07 -28.15
N GLU A 137 13.12 21.36 -27.32
CA GLU A 137 14.16 20.44 -27.79
C GLU A 137 13.57 19.19 -28.48
N ARG A 138 12.50 18.62 -27.93
CA ARG A 138 11.96 17.33 -28.36
C ARG A 138 10.78 17.44 -29.34
N TYR A 139 9.98 18.50 -29.28
CA TYR A 139 8.82 18.72 -30.16
C TYR A 139 9.13 19.81 -31.19
N VAL A 140 9.74 19.38 -32.30
CA VAL A 140 10.29 20.26 -33.34
C VAL A 140 9.34 20.45 -34.51
N TRP A 141 9.58 21.47 -35.33
CA TRP A 141 8.89 21.68 -36.60
C TRP A 141 9.78 21.19 -37.75
N LEU A 142 9.24 20.31 -38.58
CA LEU A 142 9.86 19.86 -39.83
C LEU A 142 9.22 20.61 -40.99
N THR A 143 10.03 21.11 -41.92
CA THR A 143 9.55 21.79 -43.13
C THR A 143 9.64 20.84 -44.31
N LEU A 144 8.51 20.52 -44.93
CA LEU A 144 8.45 19.69 -46.14
C LEU A 144 8.98 20.44 -47.37
N PRO A 145 9.43 19.74 -48.43
CA PRO A 145 9.86 20.36 -49.69
C PRO A 145 8.81 21.30 -50.32
N GLU A 146 7.53 21.08 -50.03
CA GLU A 146 6.38 21.86 -50.51
C GLU A 146 6.06 23.07 -49.60
N GLY A 147 6.84 23.30 -48.54
CA GLY A 147 6.71 24.42 -47.60
C GLY A 147 5.73 24.19 -46.44
N GLN A 148 5.09 23.02 -46.37
CA GLN A 148 4.22 22.67 -45.24
C GLN A 148 5.04 22.37 -43.98
N GLU A 149 4.68 22.97 -42.86
CA GLU A 149 5.26 22.67 -41.55
C GLU A 149 4.51 21.53 -40.86
N LEU A 150 5.26 20.56 -40.35
CA LEU A 150 4.75 19.43 -39.59
C LEU A 150 5.38 19.41 -38.22
N ARG A 151 4.54 19.28 -37.18
CA ARG A 151 5.03 19.09 -35.82
C ARG A 151 5.47 17.65 -35.63
N ALA A 152 6.71 17.45 -35.19
CA ALA A 152 7.32 16.15 -35.02
C ALA A 152 7.87 15.97 -33.60
N TYR A 153 7.76 14.75 -33.08
CA TYR A 153 8.47 14.35 -31.87
C TYR A 153 9.78 13.66 -32.24
N ARG A 154 10.88 14.15 -31.66
CA ARG A 154 12.23 13.63 -31.82
C ARG A 154 12.53 12.54 -30.78
N THR A 155 12.57 11.28 -31.21
CA THR A 155 12.59 10.14 -30.28
C THR A 155 13.96 9.86 -29.63
N GLY A 156 15.04 10.23 -30.31
CA GLY A 156 16.39 9.79 -29.98
C GLY A 156 16.70 8.34 -30.39
N ASP A 157 15.76 7.61 -30.99
CA ASP A 157 16.02 6.27 -31.53
C ASP A 157 16.73 6.36 -32.88
N ILE A 158 17.71 5.50 -33.12
CA ILE A 158 18.36 5.32 -34.42
C ILE A 158 17.72 4.13 -35.11
N ALA A 159 17.19 4.33 -36.29
CA ALA A 159 16.50 3.32 -37.06
C ALA A 159 16.76 3.48 -38.56
N GLN A 160 16.30 2.52 -39.35
CA GLN A 160 16.32 2.57 -40.80
C GLN A 160 15.02 2.02 -41.38
N TRP A 161 14.63 2.52 -42.54
CA TRP A 161 13.56 1.91 -43.32
C TRP A 161 14.09 0.68 -44.08
N THR A 162 13.31 -0.38 -44.13
CA THR A 162 13.50 -1.54 -45.00
C THR A 162 12.21 -1.79 -45.78
N ALA A 163 12.25 -2.67 -46.79
CA ALA A 163 11.06 -3.08 -47.54
C ALA A 163 9.92 -3.59 -46.62
N ASP A 164 10.29 -4.18 -45.48
CA ASP A 164 9.37 -4.78 -44.51
C ASP A 164 8.96 -3.81 -43.38
N GLY A 165 9.51 -2.60 -43.33
CA GLY A 165 9.17 -1.57 -42.34
C GLY A 165 10.39 -0.97 -41.61
N VAL A 166 10.15 -0.34 -40.48
CA VAL A 166 11.18 0.32 -39.68
C VAL A 166 11.92 -0.70 -38.83
N VAL A 167 13.25 -0.67 -38.85
CA VAL A 167 14.12 -1.52 -38.02
C VAL A 167 14.96 -0.66 -37.09
N LEU A 168 14.88 -0.95 -35.79
CA LEU A 168 15.63 -0.25 -34.76
C LEU A 168 17.10 -0.68 -34.75
N SER A 169 18.02 0.28 -34.76
CA SER A 169 19.46 0.05 -34.66
C SER A 169 20.00 0.30 -33.25
N GLY A 170 19.43 1.28 -32.53
CA GLY A 170 19.81 1.61 -31.16
C GLY A 170 19.25 2.95 -30.72
N ARG A 171 19.84 3.57 -29.69
CA ARG A 171 19.52 4.94 -29.25
C ARG A 171 20.72 5.87 -29.44
N ARG A 172 20.42 7.14 -29.69
CA ARG A 172 21.38 8.25 -29.76
C ARG A 172 21.73 8.79 -28.37
N ASP A 173 20.80 8.71 -27.42
CA ASP A 173 20.95 9.18 -26.04
C ASP A 173 21.27 8.02 -25.06
N ASN A 174 21.58 8.36 -23.80
CA ASN A 174 22.03 7.38 -22.78
C ASN A 174 20.88 6.66 -22.07
N GLN A 175 19.66 6.79 -22.58
CA GLN A 175 18.49 6.24 -21.94
C GLN A 175 18.47 4.72 -22.09
N VAL A 176 18.21 4.02 -20.99
CA VAL A 176 18.17 2.55 -20.97
C VAL A 176 16.92 2.03 -20.27
N LYS A 177 16.64 0.74 -20.46
CA LYS A 177 15.62 0.03 -19.67
C LYS A 177 16.32 -0.90 -18.68
N ILE A 178 16.10 -0.67 -17.39
CA ILE A 178 16.61 -1.52 -16.30
C ILE A 178 15.41 -2.19 -15.66
N ARG A 179 15.39 -3.54 -15.65
CA ARG A 179 14.31 -4.32 -15.00
C ARG A 179 12.90 -3.95 -15.48
N GLY A 180 12.76 -3.58 -16.76
CA GLY A 180 11.49 -3.14 -17.38
C GLY A 180 11.12 -1.67 -17.18
N PHE A 181 11.90 -0.92 -16.39
CA PHE A 181 11.70 0.51 -16.15
C PHE A 181 12.61 1.35 -17.05
N ARG A 182 12.04 2.41 -17.63
CA ARG A 182 12.79 3.42 -18.39
C ARG A 182 13.60 4.26 -17.38
N VAL A 183 14.92 4.19 -17.46
CA VAL A 183 15.84 4.92 -16.57
C VAL A 183 16.66 5.90 -17.40
N GLU A 184 16.67 7.15 -16.97
CA GLU A 184 17.50 8.21 -17.55
C GLU A 184 18.68 8.48 -16.60
N PRO A 185 19.94 8.21 -17.00
CA PRO A 185 21.10 8.57 -16.19
C PRO A 185 21.08 10.05 -15.77
N GLU A 186 20.61 10.92 -16.65
CA GLU A 186 20.47 12.35 -16.40
C GLU A 186 19.47 12.70 -15.28
N GLU A 187 18.44 11.89 -15.04
CA GLU A 187 17.50 12.03 -13.90
C GLU A 187 18.23 11.77 -12.57
N ILE A 188 19.05 10.70 -12.55
CA ILE A 188 19.86 10.34 -11.40
C ILE A 188 20.94 11.40 -11.17
N GLU A 189 21.58 11.90 -12.23
CA GLU A 189 22.52 13.02 -12.15
C GLU A 189 21.87 14.28 -11.59
N HIS A 190 20.64 14.59 -11.99
CA HIS A 190 19.92 15.75 -11.48
C HIS A 190 19.67 15.63 -9.96
N CYS A 191 19.19 14.46 -9.51
CA CYS A 191 19.03 14.17 -8.09
C CYS A 191 20.35 14.29 -7.33
N LEU A 192 21.41 13.65 -7.83
CA LEU A 192 22.75 13.71 -7.24
C LEU A 192 23.29 15.15 -7.17
N ARG A 193 23.07 15.96 -8.20
CA ARG A 193 23.49 17.38 -8.25
C ARG A 193 22.70 18.25 -7.26
N ALA A 194 21.43 17.94 -7.04
CA ALA A 194 20.58 18.64 -6.07
C ALA A 194 21.04 18.47 -4.61
N SER A 195 21.87 17.46 -4.31
CA SER A 195 22.50 17.29 -2.99
C SER A 195 23.45 18.44 -2.62
N GLN A 196 23.97 19.18 -3.61
CA GLN A 196 25.00 20.21 -3.46
C GLN A 196 26.30 19.72 -2.77
N LEU A 197 26.55 18.41 -2.74
CA LEU A 197 27.77 17.85 -2.15
C LEU A 197 28.98 17.91 -3.11
N TYR A 198 28.73 17.78 -4.42
CA TYR A 198 29.75 17.78 -5.47
C TYR A 198 29.40 18.74 -6.61
N ARG A 199 30.40 19.43 -7.17
CA ARG A 199 30.21 20.33 -8.32
C ARG A 199 30.02 19.58 -9.63
N GLN A 200 30.66 18.43 -9.78
CA GLN A 200 30.63 17.62 -10.98
C GLN A 200 30.04 16.25 -10.67
N VAL A 201 29.06 15.84 -11.46
CA VAL A 201 28.34 14.57 -11.33
C VAL A 201 28.10 14.03 -12.73
N ALA A 202 28.37 12.74 -12.92
CA ALA A 202 28.04 11.99 -14.12
C ALA A 202 27.57 10.58 -13.73
N VAL A 203 26.53 10.09 -14.37
CA VAL A 203 26.02 8.72 -14.20
C VAL A 203 26.17 7.99 -15.52
N VAL A 204 26.77 6.81 -15.49
CA VAL A 204 26.85 5.91 -16.64
C VAL A 204 26.30 4.55 -16.25
N ILE A 205 25.90 3.77 -17.25
CA ILE A 205 25.35 2.44 -17.05
C ILE A 205 26.25 1.48 -17.80
N ASP A 206 26.76 0.47 -17.10
CA ASP A 206 27.70 -0.47 -17.69
C ASP A 206 27.03 -1.59 -18.51
N ALA A 207 27.84 -2.47 -19.09
CA ALA A 207 27.37 -3.58 -19.90
C ALA A 207 26.49 -4.57 -19.11
N GLN A 208 26.60 -4.62 -17.78
CA GLN A 208 25.79 -5.43 -16.88
C GLN A 208 24.53 -4.68 -16.39
N ARG A 209 24.21 -3.53 -16.99
CA ARG A 209 23.08 -2.66 -16.60
C ARG A 209 23.18 -2.14 -15.15
N ARG A 210 24.40 -2.05 -14.59
CA ARG A 210 24.63 -1.43 -13.27
C ARG A 210 24.74 0.08 -13.45
N ILE A 211 24.07 0.82 -12.56
CA ILE A 211 24.16 2.28 -12.50
C ILE A 211 25.43 2.66 -11.76
N LEU A 212 26.31 3.44 -12.39
CA LEU A 212 27.58 3.87 -11.85
C LEU A 212 27.58 5.40 -11.73
N ALA A 213 27.74 5.92 -10.51
CA ALA A 213 27.81 7.35 -10.25
C ALA A 213 29.27 7.79 -10.07
N PHE A 214 29.69 8.78 -10.86
CA PHE A 214 31.00 9.41 -10.77
C PHE A 214 30.83 10.86 -10.31
N VAL A 215 31.59 11.25 -9.30
CA VAL A 215 31.52 12.59 -8.70
C VAL A 215 32.91 13.22 -8.59
N ALA A 216 33.02 14.54 -8.72
CA ALA A 216 34.28 15.26 -8.57
C ALA A 216 34.05 16.67 -8.00
N GLN A 217 35.12 17.28 -7.48
CA GLN A 217 35.12 18.63 -6.90
C GLN A 217 34.08 18.82 -5.76
N PRO A 218 34.29 18.19 -4.60
CA PRO A 218 33.40 18.34 -3.44
C PRO A 218 33.40 19.78 -2.91
N TYR A 219 32.25 20.23 -2.38
CA TYR A 219 32.13 21.56 -1.75
C TYR A 219 32.71 21.61 -0.32
N SER A 220 32.59 20.52 0.46
CA SER A 220 33.15 20.39 1.81
C SER A 220 33.36 18.93 2.18
N GLY A 221 34.62 18.47 2.21
CA GLY A 221 34.94 17.07 2.52
C GLY A 221 34.38 16.06 1.49
N HIS A 222 34.89 14.84 1.50
CA HIS A 222 34.28 13.75 0.74
C HIS A 222 33.26 13.06 1.65
N ASP A 223 31.98 13.05 1.28
CA ASP A 223 30.92 12.38 2.04
C ASP A 223 30.00 11.57 1.11
N GLU A 224 30.53 10.46 0.63
CA GLU A 224 29.81 9.49 -0.20
C GLU A 224 28.58 8.91 0.52
N GLN A 225 28.66 8.76 1.85
CA GLN A 225 27.60 8.18 2.66
C GLN A 225 26.39 9.12 2.75
N ALA A 226 26.62 10.43 2.92
CA ALA A 226 25.56 11.43 2.83
C ALA A 226 24.94 11.50 1.42
N LEU A 227 25.74 11.36 0.36
CA LEU A 227 25.24 11.34 -1.01
C LEU A 227 24.35 10.11 -1.27
N ARG A 228 24.76 8.93 -0.78
CA ARG A 228 23.98 7.69 -0.88
C ARG A 228 22.66 7.79 -0.11
N ALA A 229 22.69 8.31 1.12
CA ALA A 229 21.49 8.54 1.92
C ALA A 229 20.53 9.55 1.27
N TYR A 230 21.08 10.57 0.60
CA TYR A 230 20.28 11.57 -0.13
C TYR A 230 19.52 10.94 -1.30
N VAL A 231 20.19 10.10 -2.10
CA VAL A 231 19.59 9.36 -3.22
C VAL A 231 18.52 8.39 -2.74
N GLN A 232 18.79 7.61 -1.70
CA GLN A 232 17.87 6.62 -1.14
C GLN A 232 16.54 7.23 -0.68
N ARG A 233 16.53 8.50 -0.29
CA ARG A 233 15.32 9.22 0.14
C ARG A 233 14.46 9.72 -1.02
N LEU A 234 15.03 9.94 -2.20
CA LEU A 234 14.39 10.68 -3.29
C LEU A 234 14.13 9.86 -4.55
N LEU A 235 14.96 8.85 -4.82
CA LEU A 235 14.80 7.98 -5.99
C LEU A 235 14.29 6.60 -5.58
N PRO A 236 13.47 5.94 -6.43
CA PRO A 236 13.12 4.53 -6.25
C PRO A 236 14.36 3.62 -6.26
N ASP A 237 14.29 2.47 -5.58
CA ASP A 237 15.42 1.54 -5.40
C ASP A 237 16.09 1.09 -6.70
N TYR A 238 15.32 0.93 -7.79
CA TYR A 238 15.87 0.51 -9.09
C TYR A 238 16.71 1.59 -9.80
N MET A 239 16.67 2.84 -9.32
CA MET A 239 17.48 3.96 -9.83
C MET A 239 18.72 4.24 -8.96
N HIS A 240 18.94 3.47 -7.88
CA HIS A 240 20.09 3.70 -7.01
C HIS A 240 21.40 3.26 -7.69
N PRO A 241 22.43 4.12 -7.74
CA PRO A 241 23.75 3.72 -8.18
C PRO A 241 24.32 2.55 -7.35
N ALA A 242 24.80 1.54 -8.04
CA ALA A 242 25.48 0.38 -7.44
C ALA A 242 26.87 0.76 -6.92
N VAL A 243 27.52 1.73 -7.58
CA VAL A 243 28.86 2.22 -7.22
C VAL A 243 28.86 3.73 -7.27
N TYR A 244 29.50 4.34 -6.27
CA TYR A 244 29.85 5.75 -6.25
C TYR A 244 31.37 5.85 -6.34
N THR A 245 31.90 6.65 -7.26
CA THR A 245 33.34 6.81 -7.45
C THR A 245 33.68 8.29 -7.45
N THR A 246 34.47 8.71 -6.47
CA THR A 246 35.01 10.07 -6.48
C THR A 246 36.27 10.15 -7.33
N LEU A 247 36.26 11.05 -8.32
CA LEU A 247 37.39 11.31 -9.21
C LEU A 247 38.11 12.61 -8.81
N PRO A 248 39.44 12.69 -8.97
CA PRO A 248 40.18 13.94 -8.83
C PRO A 248 39.68 15.04 -9.78
N SER A 249 39.26 14.65 -10.99
CA SER A 249 38.66 15.51 -12.01
C SER A 249 37.78 14.69 -12.95
N MET A 250 36.64 15.24 -13.38
CA MET A 250 35.80 14.58 -14.38
C MET A 250 36.50 14.53 -15.76
N PRO A 251 36.54 13.39 -16.47
CA PRO A 251 37.08 13.34 -17.82
C PRO A 251 36.15 14.05 -18.79
N PHE A 252 36.72 14.85 -19.70
CA PHE A 252 35.99 15.57 -20.74
C PHE A 252 36.54 15.20 -22.11
N ALA A 253 35.65 15.07 -23.09
CA ALA A 253 35.99 14.90 -24.49
C ALA A 253 36.50 16.23 -25.10
N HIS A 254 37.08 16.18 -26.30
CA HIS A 254 37.64 17.33 -27.02
C HIS A 254 36.63 18.47 -27.27
N ASN A 255 35.32 18.19 -27.17
CA ASN A 255 34.22 19.16 -27.31
C ASN A 255 33.74 19.75 -25.97
N GLY A 256 34.42 19.46 -24.86
CA GLY A 256 34.10 19.98 -23.53
C GLY A 256 32.96 19.27 -22.80
N LYS A 257 32.36 18.21 -23.37
CA LYS A 257 31.37 17.36 -22.68
C LYS A 257 32.04 16.26 -21.86
N VAL A 258 31.36 15.75 -20.82
CA VAL A 258 31.87 14.61 -20.03
C VAL A 258 32.10 13.41 -20.94
N ASP A 259 33.28 12.81 -20.86
CA ASP A 259 33.63 11.61 -21.62
C ASP A 259 33.10 10.36 -20.91
N ARG A 260 31.84 10.02 -21.20
CA ARG A 260 31.16 8.85 -20.63
C ARG A 260 31.81 7.52 -21.02
N LYS A 261 32.52 7.45 -22.15
CA LYS A 261 33.25 6.23 -22.55
C LYS A 261 34.48 6.05 -21.66
N ALA A 262 35.22 7.12 -21.43
CA ALA A 262 36.33 7.11 -20.48
C ALA A 262 35.87 6.73 -19.07
N LEU A 263 34.70 7.19 -18.62
CA LEU A 263 34.13 6.80 -17.32
C LEU A 263 33.85 5.29 -17.23
N LEU A 264 33.34 4.67 -18.29
CA LEU A 264 33.08 3.22 -18.35
C LEU A 264 34.37 2.37 -18.35
N GLU A 265 35.50 2.96 -18.73
CA GLU A 265 36.81 2.30 -18.73
C GLU A 265 37.56 2.44 -17.40
N ILE A 266 37.07 3.29 -16.47
CA ILE A 266 37.70 3.46 -15.16
C ILE A 266 37.58 2.13 -14.38
N PRO A 267 38.71 1.52 -13.95
CA PRO A 267 38.67 0.33 -13.14
C PRO A 267 37.95 0.63 -11.83
N LEU A 268 36.78 0.03 -11.65
CA LEU A 268 36.03 0.17 -10.42
C LEU A 268 36.71 -0.69 -9.37
N SER A 269 37.17 -0.05 -8.28
CA SER A 269 37.34 -0.77 -7.02
C SER A 269 35.95 -1.04 -6.49
N VAL A 270 35.31 -2.09 -7.01
CA VAL A 270 34.33 -2.80 -6.21
C VAL A 270 35.16 -3.28 -5.03
N ALA A 271 34.96 -2.69 -3.85
CA ALA A 271 35.56 -3.23 -2.64
C ALA A 271 35.33 -4.75 -2.69
N GLU A 272 36.42 -5.52 -2.58
CA GLU A 272 36.31 -6.96 -2.38
C GLU A 272 35.19 -7.17 -1.39
N HIS A 273 34.22 -7.99 -1.79
CA HIS A 273 32.97 -8.20 -1.07
C HIS A 273 33.21 -8.06 0.42
N PRO A 274 32.46 -7.18 1.14
CA PRO A 274 32.49 -7.25 2.60
C PRO A 274 32.33 -8.74 2.93
N THR A 275 33.32 -9.31 3.64
CA THR A 275 33.49 -10.76 3.88
C THR A 275 32.16 -11.49 3.75
N ARG A 276 31.93 -12.16 2.61
CA ARG A 276 30.61 -12.77 2.32
C ARG A 276 30.27 -13.70 3.47
N ARG A 277 29.12 -13.45 4.10
CA ARG A 277 28.67 -14.26 5.22
C ARG A 277 28.16 -15.58 4.67
N LEU A 278 28.98 -16.61 4.82
CA LEU A 278 28.62 -17.97 4.47
C LEU A 278 27.53 -18.51 5.41
N PRO A 279 26.70 -19.45 4.94
CA PRO A 279 25.72 -20.13 5.79
C PRO A 279 26.43 -20.84 6.94
N SER A 280 25.90 -20.60 8.14
CA SER A 280 26.41 -21.11 9.41
C SER A 280 25.60 -22.29 9.94
N THR A 281 24.43 -22.55 9.36
CA THR A 281 23.53 -23.66 9.71
C THR A 281 23.11 -24.46 8.47
N ALA A 282 22.68 -25.71 8.66
CA ALA A 282 22.15 -26.54 7.57
C ALA A 282 20.90 -25.94 6.91
N GLN A 283 20.13 -25.16 7.67
CA GLN A 283 18.94 -24.46 7.20
C GLN A 283 19.27 -23.23 6.37
N GLU A 284 20.22 -22.42 6.82
CA GLU A 284 20.77 -21.32 6.01
C GLU A 284 21.33 -21.86 4.69
N GLN A 285 22.02 -23.01 4.72
CA GLN A 285 22.52 -23.68 3.52
C GLN A 285 21.38 -24.10 2.58
N ALA A 286 20.34 -24.76 3.09
CA ALA A 286 19.20 -25.21 2.28
C ALA A 286 18.39 -24.05 1.67
N LEU A 287 18.27 -22.93 2.40
CA LEU A 287 17.62 -21.71 1.92
C LEU A 287 18.47 -20.98 0.89
N LEU A 288 19.78 -20.93 1.10
CA LEU A 288 20.72 -20.37 0.14
C LEU A 288 20.75 -21.18 -1.15
N GLU A 289 20.63 -22.51 -1.09
CA GLU A 289 20.48 -23.37 -2.28
C GLU A 289 19.16 -23.13 -3.01
N LEU A 290 18.04 -22.98 -2.27
CA LEU A 290 16.76 -22.60 -2.85
C LEU A 290 16.83 -21.22 -3.54
N TRP A 291 17.53 -20.26 -2.92
CA TRP A 291 17.78 -18.95 -3.50
C TRP A 291 18.64 -19.01 -4.76
N ALA A 292 19.73 -19.76 -4.72
CA ALA A 292 20.62 -19.96 -5.85
C ALA A 292 19.86 -20.53 -7.06
N GLU A 293 18.98 -21.51 -6.82
CA GLU A 293 18.12 -22.09 -7.85
C GLU A 293 17.11 -21.09 -8.41
N LEU A 294 16.47 -20.30 -7.55
CA LEU A 294 15.45 -19.31 -7.97
C LEU A 294 16.05 -18.09 -8.68
N LEU A 295 17.26 -17.68 -8.31
CA LEU A 295 17.94 -16.51 -8.85
C LEU A 295 18.90 -16.87 -9.99
N GLU A 296 19.08 -18.15 -10.30
CA GLU A 296 20.03 -18.68 -11.28
C GLU A 296 21.47 -18.21 -11.03
N LEU A 297 21.86 -18.12 -9.76
CA LEU A 297 23.19 -17.69 -9.32
C LEU A 297 23.96 -18.86 -8.70
N PRO A 298 25.31 -18.93 -8.85
CA PRO A 298 26.11 -19.90 -8.11
C PRO A 298 25.94 -19.70 -6.59
N PRO A 299 25.71 -20.76 -5.78
CA PRO A 299 25.56 -20.63 -4.33
C PRO A 299 26.72 -19.89 -3.65
N GLY A 300 27.95 -20.06 -4.16
CA GLY A 300 29.14 -19.39 -3.63
C GLY A 300 29.22 -17.88 -3.88
N ASP A 301 28.33 -17.33 -4.71
CA ASP A 301 28.26 -15.90 -5.03
C ASP A 301 27.21 -15.15 -4.21
N ILE A 302 26.41 -15.85 -3.40
CA ILE A 302 25.32 -15.30 -2.57
C ILE A 302 25.78 -15.17 -1.12
N SER A 303 25.67 -13.98 -0.53
CA SER A 303 25.87 -13.79 0.92
C SER A 303 24.56 -13.99 1.69
N THR A 304 24.61 -14.60 2.88
CA THR A 304 23.38 -14.91 3.65
C THR A 304 22.65 -13.68 4.20
N ASP A 305 23.35 -12.55 4.33
CA ASP A 305 22.83 -11.24 4.72
C ASP A 305 22.52 -10.34 3.51
N GLU A 306 22.69 -10.85 2.28
CA GLU A 306 22.38 -10.10 1.07
C GLU A 306 20.89 -10.14 0.78
N SER A 307 20.35 -9.00 0.37
CA SER A 307 18.95 -8.86 0.01
C SER A 307 18.63 -9.66 -1.24
N PHE A 308 17.58 -10.47 -1.18
CA PHE A 308 16.98 -11.19 -2.30
C PHE A 308 16.74 -10.29 -3.51
N PHE A 309 16.28 -9.05 -3.28
CA PHE A 309 16.02 -8.09 -4.37
C PHE A 309 17.30 -7.50 -4.96
N ASN A 310 18.39 -7.41 -4.18
CA ASN A 310 19.69 -6.98 -4.69
C ASN A 310 20.29 -8.03 -5.64
N LEU A 311 20.05 -9.31 -5.34
CA LEU A 311 20.47 -10.46 -6.14
C LEU A 311 19.61 -10.68 -7.40
N GLY A 312 18.67 -9.78 -7.72
CA GLY A 312 17.78 -9.92 -8.88
C GLY A 312 16.43 -10.56 -8.57
N GLY A 313 16.14 -10.83 -7.30
CA GLY A 313 14.82 -11.25 -6.84
C GLY A 313 13.74 -10.20 -7.14
N HIS A 314 12.52 -10.65 -7.36
CA HIS A 314 11.34 -9.80 -7.56
C HIS A 314 10.08 -10.53 -7.05
N SER A 315 8.91 -9.89 -7.11
CA SER A 315 7.66 -10.39 -6.52
C SER A 315 7.24 -11.79 -7.01
N ILE A 316 7.61 -12.17 -8.24
CA ILE A 316 7.40 -13.53 -8.80
C ILE A 316 8.32 -14.54 -8.11
N LEU A 317 9.63 -14.25 -8.07
CA LEU A 317 10.60 -15.11 -7.42
C LEU A 317 10.34 -15.23 -5.91
N LEU A 318 9.78 -14.19 -5.29
CA LEU A 318 9.32 -14.22 -3.90
C LEU A 318 8.15 -15.19 -3.70
N SER A 319 7.18 -15.20 -4.60
CA SER A 319 6.04 -16.13 -4.50
C SER A 319 6.50 -17.58 -4.70
N ARG A 320 7.43 -17.83 -5.64
CA ARG A 320 8.06 -19.15 -5.84
C ARG A 320 8.92 -19.57 -4.65
N LEU A 321 9.62 -18.61 -4.03
CA LEU A 321 10.39 -18.80 -2.81
C LEU A 321 9.49 -19.27 -1.66
N LEU A 322 8.34 -18.64 -1.44
CA LEU A 322 7.40 -19.04 -0.37
C LEU A 322 6.83 -20.44 -0.58
N LEU A 323 6.52 -20.82 -1.83
CA LEU A 323 6.08 -22.18 -2.17
C LEU A 323 7.19 -23.20 -1.98
N GLY A 324 8.40 -22.92 -2.48
CA GLY A 324 9.56 -23.79 -2.30
C GLY A 324 9.94 -23.97 -0.83
N ILE A 325 9.75 -22.94 -0.01
CA ILE A 325 9.91 -23.03 1.43
C ILE A 325 8.86 -23.97 2.05
N ARG A 326 7.59 -23.82 1.67
CA ARG A 326 6.52 -24.71 2.16
C ARG A 326 6.76 -26.17 1.78
N GLU A 327 7.21 -26.43 0.55
CA GLU A 327 7.49 -27.79 0.08
C GLU A 327 8.70 -28.43 0.78
N ARG A 328 9.79 -27.66 0.97
CA ARG A 328 11.04 -28.19 1.55
C ARG A 328 11.03 -28.25 3.07
N PHE A 329 10.35 -27.31 3.72
CA PHE A 329 10.38 -27.15 5.18
C PHE A 329 9.02 -27.41 5.85
N GLY A 330 7.96 -27.63 5.07
CA GLY A 330 6.61 -27.91 5.60
C GLY A 330 5.97 -26.74 6.33
N ARG A 331 6.49 -25.51 6.15
CA ARG A 331 6.09 -24.30 6.89
C ARG A 331 5.81 -23.14 5.93
N SER A 332 4.78 -22.36 6.23
CA SER A 332 4.51 -21.07 5.56
C SER A 332 5.20 -19.94 6.33
N ILE A 333 5.66 -18.91 5.64
CA ILE A 333 6.29 -17.74 6.27
C ILE A 333 5.42 -16.50 6.04
N PRO A 334 5.20 -15.65 7.08
CA PRO A 334 4.55 -14.37 6.90
C PRO A 334 5.38 -13.45 5.99
N ILE A 335 4.84 -13.16 4.79
CA ILE A 335 5.55 -12.47 3.70
C ILE A 335 6.05 -11.07 4.08
N ASN A 336 5.35 -10.38 4.99
CA ASN A 336 5.70 -9.04 5.46
C ASN A 336 7.03 -9.02 6.23
N ARG A 337 7.27 -10.02 7.10
CA ARG A 337 8.53 -10.14 7.87
C ARG A 337 9.73 -10.42 6.99
N PHE A 338 9.51 -11.08 5.86
CA PHE A 338 10.56 -11.30 4.88
C PHE A 338 10.87 -10.01 4.10
N ILE A 339 9.86 -9.26 3.64
CA ILE A 339 10.07 -8.09 2.77
C ILE A 339 10.87 -6.97 3.47
N GLU A 340 10.74 -6.81 4.79
CA GLU A 340 11.47 -5.80 5.59
C GLU A 340 12.99 -6.01 5.59
N ALA A 341 13.43 -7.27 5.65
CA ALA A 341 14.83 -7.65 5.62
C ALA A 341 14.97 -8.96 4.82
N PRO A 342 14.95 -8.90 3.49
CA PRO A 342 14.75 -10.07 2.63
C PRO A 342 16.06 -10.83 2.46
N THR A 343 16.61 -11.39 3.54
CA THR A 343 17.90 -12.10 3.60
C THR A 343 17.71 -13.59 3.90
N VAL A 344 18.71 -14.43 3.58
CA VAL A 344 18.70 -15.85 4.00
C VAL A 344 18.65 -15.97 5.52
N LEU A 345 19.34 -15.08 6.25
CA LEU A 345 19.30 -15.05 7.72
C LEU A 345 17.89 -14.81 8.25
N THR A 346 17.18 -13.84 7.67
CA THR A 346 15.80 -13.55 8.08
C THR A 346 14.89 -14.73 7.81
N LEU A 347 14.99 -15.37 6.63
CA LEU A 347 14.22 -16.58 6.32
C LEU A 347 14.55 -17.72 7.27
N ALA A 348 15.83 -17.97 7.55
CA ALA A 348 16.26 -19.00 8.48
C ALA A 348 15.66 -18.76 9.87
N SER A 349 15.65 -17.52 10.35
CA SER A 349 15.04 -17.15 11.62
C SER A 349 13.52 -17.37 11.64
N LEU A 350 12.83 -17.08 10.53
CA LEU A 350 11.38 -17.25 10.39
C LEU A 350 10.97 -18.73 10.29
N ILE A 351 11.87 -19.59 9.80
CA ILE A 351 11.66 -21.04 9.75
C ILE A 351 12.01 -21.70 11.09
N ASP A 352 13.03 -21.22 11.80
CA ASP A 352 13.47 -21.77 13.10
C ASP A 352 12.48 -21.47 14.24
N SER A 353 11.68 -20.41 14.12
CA SER A 353 10.52 -20.26 14.97
C SER A 353 9.54 -21.40 14.69
N ASP A 354 9.62 -22.47 15.49
CA ASP A 354 8.46 -23.33 15.77
C ASP A 354 7.27 -22.39 15.95
N GLY A 355 6.12 -22.71 15.36
CA GLY A 355 4.88 -21.91 15.44
C GLY A 355 4.35 -21.63 16.87
N THR A 356 5.18 -21.85 17.88
CA THR A 356 5.01 -21.60 19.31
C THR A 356 6.08 -20.68 19.93
N ALA A 357 7.07 -20.18 19.17
CA ALA A 357 7.96 -19.10 19.63
C ALA A 357 7.28 -17.75 19.37
N GLY A 358 6.71 -17.18 20.44
CA GLY A 358 5.84 -16.02 20.39
C GLY A 358 6.37 -14.87 19.53
N TYR A 359 5.47 -14.31 18.72
CA TYR A 359 5.60 -13.00 18.09
C TYR A 359 6.53 -12.07 18.87
N THR A 360 7.71 -11.79 18.32
CA THR A 360 8.61 -10.80 18.88
C THR A 360 7.95 -9.44 18.70
N ILE A 361 7.34 -8.94 19.77
CA ILE A 361 6.73 -7.61 19.81
C ILE A 361 7.78 -6.59 19.40
N SER A 362 7.40 -5.62 18.57
CA SER A 362 8.29 -4.51 18.22
C SER A 362 8.90 -3.93 19.49
N ALA A 363 10.23 -3.89 19.55
CA ALA A 363 10.94 -3.29 20.67
C ALA A 363 10.58 -1.80 20.78
N GLN A 364 10.34 -1.13 19.65
CA GLN A 364 9.86 0.24 19.61
C GLN A 364 8.45 0.35 20.22
N ALA A 365 7.55 -0.59 19.91
CA ALA A 365 6.22 -0.61 20.53
C ALA A 365 6.28 -0.74 22.06
N LEU A 366 7.19 -1.56 22.59
CA LEU A 366 7.40 -1.68 24.04
C LEU A 366 7.97 -0.39 24.64
N LEU A 367 8.94 0.24 23.96
CA LEU A 367 9.53 1.51 24.39
C LEU A 367 8.47 2.63 24.39
N ASP A 368 7.69 2.75 23.32
CA ASP A 368 6.63 3.76 23.21
C ASP A 368 5.48 3.48 24.20
N ALA A 369 5.14 2.21 24.40
CA ALA A 369 4.21 1.78 25.45
C ALA A 369 4.70 2.08 26.86
N ASP A 370 5.99 2.40 27.02
CA ASP A 370 6.61 2.80 28.28
C ASP A 370 7.13 4.24 28.28
N ALA A 371 6.86 5.01 27.22
CA ALA A 371 7.27 6.40 27.12
C ALA A 371 6.64 7.25 28.23
N ASP A 372 7.49 7.97 28.96
CA ASP A 372 7.04 8.93 29.94
C ASP A 372 6.60 10.22 29.23
N THR A 373 5.47 10.77 29.64
CA THR A 373 4.95 12.02 29.11
C THR A 373 4.58 12.90 30.29
N PRO A 374 5.52 13.71 30.79
CA PRO A 374 5.22 14.63 31.87
C PRO A 374 4.18 15.64 31.38
N LEU A 375 2.99 15.59 31.96
CA LEU A 375 1.88 16.52 31.68
C LEU A 375 1.61 17.35 32.94
N THR A 376 1.38 18.64 32.75
CA THR A 376 0.83 19.49 33.80
C THR A 376 -0.69 19.38 33.73
N THR A 377 -1.30 18.66 34.67
CA THR A 377 -2.74 18.46 34.66
C THR A 377 -3.48 19.65 35.26
N LEU A 378 -4.58 20.02 34.62
CA LEU A 378 -5.47 21.09 35.07
C LEU A 378 -6.48 20.54 36.09
N PRO A 379 -6.86 21.36 37.09
CA PRO A 379 -7.90 21.00 38.04
C PRO A 379 -9.27 20.98 37.35
N VAL A 380 -10.21 20.22 37.94
CA VAL A 380 -11.60 20.10 37.47
C VAL A 380 -12.32 21.46 37.39
N SER A 381 -11.91 22.44 38.20
CA SER A 381 -12.44 23.81 38.14
C SER A 381 -12.14 24.55 36.83
N GLN A 382 -11.24 24.02 36.00
CA GLN A 382 -10.91 24.55 34.67
C GLN A 382 -11.47 23.68 33.53
N LEU A 383 -12.47 22.83 33.81
CA LEU A 383 -13.17 22.06 32.79
C LEU A 383 -13.83 23.01 31.78
N GLY A 384 -13.55 22.80 30.48
CA GLY A 384 -14.19 23.52 29.39
C GLY A 384 -15.67 23.17 29.26
N ASP A 385 -16.35 23.76 28.27
CA ASP A 385 -17.78 23.50 28.05
C ASP A 385 -18.00 22.07 27.53
N VAL A 386 -18.58 21.21 28.37
CA VAL A 386 -18.82 19.80 28.04
C VAL A 386 -19.88 19.59 26.96
N HIS A 387 -20.63 20.65 26.59
CA HIS A 387 -21.53 20.65 25.45
C HIS A 387 -20.86 21.14 24.17
N LYS A 388 -19.54 21.38 24.18
CA LYS A 388 -18.73 21.66 22.99
C LYS A 388 -17.72 20.54 22.78
N VAL A 389 -17.84 19.83 21.66
CA VAL A 389 -17.13 18.57 21.42
C VAL A 389 -16.24 18.67 20.19
N ILE A 390 -14.99 18.26 20.31
CA ILE A 390 -14.05 18.12 19.19
C ILE A 390 -14.08 16.66 18.75
N VAL A 391 -14.19 16.38 17.46
CA VAL A 391 -14.20 15.01 16.91
C VAL A 391 -13.10 14.86 15.86
N THR A 392 -12.10 14.02 16.11
CA THR A 392 -11.11 13.62 15.10
C THR A 392 -11.63 12.44 14.28
N GLY A 393 -11.26 12.34 13.01
CA GLY A 393 -11.75 11.25 12.15
C GLY A 393 -13.26 11.33 11.93
N ALA A 394 -13.82 12.55 11.94
CA ALA A 394 -15.25 12.82 11.85
C ALA A 394 -15.87 12.37 10.51
N ASN A 395 -15.06 12.24 9.45
CA ASN A 395 -15.49 11.76 8.13
C ASN A 395 -15.29 10.23 7.94
N GLY A 396 -14.88 9.50 8.98
CA GLY A 396 -14.84 8.03 8.96
C GLY A 396 -16.21 7.42 9.21
N PHE A 397 -16.35 6.11 8.99
CA PHE A 397 -17.63 5.38 9.16
C PHE A 397 -18.25 5.59 10.55
N LEU A 398 -17.53 5.26 11.62
CA LEU A 398 -18.00 5.53 12.99
C LEU A 398 -18.07 7.04 13.29
N GLY A 399 -17.18 7.84 12.69
CA GLY A 399 -17.07 9.28 12.94
C GLY A 399 -18.34 10.05 12.61
N VAL A 400 -18.95 9.80 11.45
CA VAL A 400 -20.18 10.49 11.04
C VAL A 400 -21.36 10.13 11.95
N HIS A 401 -21.44 8.87 12.40
CA HIS A 401 -22.46 8.45 13.36
C HIS A 401 -22.21 9.01 14.76
N ILE A 402 -20.96 9.21 15.17
CA ILE A 402 -20.64 9.94 16.42
C ILE A 402 -21.16 11.37 16.33
N VAL A 403 -20.97 12.06 15.20
CA VAL A 403 -21.48 13.42 15.01
C VAL A 403 -23.02 13.45 15.09
N GLU A 404 -23.70 12.52 14.41
CA GLU A 404 -25.15 12.33 14.52
C GLU A 404 -25.60 12.13 15.98
N ALA A 405 -24.95 11.21 16.70
CA ALA A 405 -25.26 10.93 18.10
C ALA A 405 -25.07 12.14 19.01
N LEU A 406 -23.98 12.90 18.82
CA LEU A 406 -23.70 14.13 19.57
C LEU A 406 -24.73 15.22 19.28
N LEU A 407 -25.17 15.39 18.03
CA LEU A 407 -26.23 16.32 17.66
C LEU A 407 -27.55 15.96 18.37
N ASN A 408 -27.93 14.68 18.33
CA ASN A 408 -29.15 14.17 18.96
C ASN A 408 -29.09 14.24 20.50
N TRP A 409 -27.91 14.10 21.09
CA TRP A 409 -27.69 14.26 22.53
C TRP A 409 -27.84 15.72 23.01
N GLY A 410 -27.78 16.70 22.11
CA GLY A 410 -27.92 18.13 22.46
C GLY A 410 -26.59 18.87 22.60
N THR A 411 -25.53 18.38 21.96
CA THR A 411 -24.23 19.09 21.90
C THR A 411 -24.41 20.46 21.25
N THR A 412 -23.99 21.54 21.91
CA THR A 412 -24.20 22.91 21.42
C THR A 412 -23.30 23.28 20.24
N GLU A 413 -22.09 22.71 20.18
CA GLU A 413 -21.17 22.90 19.07
C GLU A 413 -20.27 21.66 18.88
N ILE A 414 -20.11 21.23 17.63
CA ILE A 414 -19.23 20.10 17.25
C ILE A 414 -18.17 20.61 16.29
N ALA A 415 -16.90 20.49 16.67
CA ALA A 415 -15.75 20.78 15.82
C ALA A 415 -15.24 19.47 15.17
N CYS A 416 -15.58 19.26 13.90
CA CYS A 416 -15.16 18.11 13.11
C CYS A 416 -13.79 18.36 12.48
N LEU A 417 -12.78 17.59 12.90
CA LEU A 417 -11.43 17.67 12.36
C LEU A 417 -11.26 16.67 11.22
N VAL A 418 -11.03 17.19 10.00
CA VAL A 418 -10.95 16.39 8.78
C VAL A 418 -9.74 16.80 7.96
N ARG A 419 -8.97 15.81 7.50
CA ARG A 419 -7.80 16.02 6.65
C ARG A 419 -8.20 16.40 5.23
N GLU A 420 -7.60 17.45 4.69
CA GLU A 420 -7.74 17.85 3.28
C GLU A 420 -6.94 16.94 2.35
N THR A 421 -7.39 16.83 1.11
CA THR A 421 -6.61 16.24 0.02
C THR A 421 -6.43 17.27 -1.10
N PRO A 422 -5.44 17.09 -1.99
CA PRO A 422 -5.23 18.03 -3.10
C PRO A 422 -6.50 18.28 -3.93
N GLU A 423 -7.40 17.29 -4.00
CA GLU A 423 -8.62 17.31 -4.80
C GLU A 423 -9.87 17.77 -4.04
N GLN A 424 -9.88 17.71 -2.70
CA GLN A 424 -11.09 17.94 -1.90
C GLN A 424 -10.80 18.63 -0.56
N SER A 425 -11.58 19.67 -0.26
CA SER A 425 -11.52 20.36 1.04
C SER A 425 -12.05 19.48 2.18
N ALA A 426 -11.71 19.85 3.42
CA ALA A 426 -12.20 19.16 4.62
C ALA A 426 -13.73 19.12 4.68
N GLN A 427 -14.40 20.23 4.32
CA GLN A 427 -15.85 20.34 4.25
C GLN A 427 -16.44 19.36 3.22
N GLN A 428 -15.90 19.33 2.00
CA GLN A 428 -16.38 18.45 0.93
C GLN A 428 -16.25 16.97 1.31
N ARG A 429 -15.14 16.60 1.92
CA ARG A 429 -14.90 15.23 2.39
C ARG A 429 -15.87 14.82 3.50
N PHE A 430 -16.20 15.73 4.40
CA PHE A 430 -17.18 15.50 5.47
C PHE A 430 -18.59 15.34 4.90
N GLU A 431 -19.02 16.25 4.01
CA GLU A 431 -20.33 16.16 3.36
C GLU A 431 -20.47 14.90 2.50
N TYR A 432 -19.41 14.52 1.79
CA TYR A 432 -19.38 13.25 1.05
C TYR A 432 -19.60 12.07 2.00
N ALA A 433 -18.88 12.03 3.12
CA ALA A 433 -19.05 10.97 4.11
C ALA A 433 -20.47 10.92 4.71
N LEU A 434 -21.14 12.07 4.91
CA LEU A 434 -22.54 12.09 5.34
C LEU A 434 -23.47 11.49 4.27
N ARG A 435 -23.29 11.85 2.99
CA ARG A 435 -24.10 11.32 1.88
C ARG A 435 -23.93 9.80 1.72
N GLU A 436 -22.69 9.32 1.76
CA GLU A 436 -22.38 7.87 1.68
C GLU A 436 -23.05 7.09 2.81
N ASN A 437 -23.29 7.72 3.96
CA ASN A 437 -23.92 7.10 5.12
C ASN A 437 -25.43 7.43 5.27
N ARG A 438 -26.04 8.11 4.28
CA ARG A 438 -27.46 8.56 4.29
C ARG A 438 -27.81 9.48 5.46
N LEU A 439 -26.86 10.33 5.85
CA LEU A 439 -26.95 11.30 6.96
C LEU A 439 -27.00 12.77 6.47
N ASP A 440 -27.36 12.98 5.21
CA ASP A 440 -27.50 14.31 4.60
C ASP A 440 -28.67 15.12 5.17
N HIS A 441 -29.58 14.48 5.90
CA HIS A 441 -30.72 15.10 6.57
C HIS A 441 -30.36 15.81 7.89
N LEU A 442 -29.12 15.67 8.39
CA LEU A 442 -28.72 16.26 9.67
C LEU A 442 -28.66 17.80 9.61
N ASP A 443 -29.16 18.45 10.64
CA ASP A 443 -28.96 19.89 10.82
C ASP A 443 -27.51 20.19 11.26
N LEU A 444 -26.73 20.71 10.32
CA LEU A 444 -25.32 21.05 10.52
C LEU A 444 -25.11 22.45 11.12
N SER A 445 -26.17 23.17 11.55
CA SER A 445 -26.06 24.51 12.16
C SER A 445 -25.13 24.57 13.38
N ARG A 446 -24.99 23.44 14.09
CA ARG A 446 -24.10 23.25 15.25
C ARG A 446 -22.76 22.58 14.92
N VAL A 447 -22.50 22.27 13.65
CA VAL A 447 -21.28 21.58 13.20
C VAL A 447 -20.37 22.55 12.47
N LYS A 448 -19.09 22.57 12.86
CA LYS A 448 -18.03 23.27 12.13
C LYS A 448 -16.95 22.29 11.72
N VAL A 449 -16.64 22.25 10.43
CA VAL A 449 -15.58 21.40 9.90
C VAL A 449 -14.30 22.23 9.78
N TYR A 450 -13.20 21.70 10.30
CA TYR A 450 -11.89 22.34 10.24
C TYR A 450 -10.90 21.46 9.47
N PRO A 451 -10.10 22.03 8.56
CA PRO A 451 -8.96 21.34 7.98
C PRO A 451 -7.95 21.03 9.08
N ALA A 452 -7.62 19.76 9.25
CA ALA A 452 -6.75 19.29 10.33
C ALA A 452 -6.02 18.02 9.92
N ASP A 453 -4.78 17.88 10.35
CA ASP A 453 -3.98 16.67 10.19
C ASP A 453 -3.43 16.27 11.55
N VAL A 454 -4.04 15.26 12.15
CA VAL A 454 -3.72 14.78 13.50
C VAL A 454 -2.26 14.33 13.65
N THR A 455 -1.57 14.04 12.54
CA THR A 455 -0.14 13.66 12.54
C THR A 455 0.81 14.84 12.68
N LYS A 456 0.30 16.08 12.58
CA LYS A 456 1.08 17.31 12.71
C LYS A 456 0.96 17.89 14.12
N PRO A 457 1.95 18.70 14.56
CA PRO A 457 1.84 19.47 15.80
C PRO A 457 0.54 20.28 15.84
N ARG A 458 -0.05 20.43 17.03
CA ARG A 458 -1.34 21.12 17.22
C ARG A 458 -2.46 20.56 16.33
N LEU A 459 -2.39 19.28 15.98
CA LEU A 459 -3.33 18.60 15.09
C LEU A 459 -3.42 19.21 13.68
N GLY A 460 -2.40 19.98 13.27
CA GLY A 460 -2.37 20.68 11.99
C GLY A 460 -3.41 21.79 11.84
N LEU A 461 -3.98 22.26 12.95
CA LEU A 461 -4.95 23.35 12.99
C LEU A 461 -4.27 24.72 12.86
N ASP A 462 -4.98 25.67 12.26
CA ASP A 462 -4.62 27.09 12.34
C ASP A 462 -4.55 27.56 13.81
N ASP A 463 -3.59 28.43 14.13
CA ASP A 463 -3.33 28.87 15.50
C ASP A 463 -4.58 29.45 16.19
N ALA A 464 -5.34 30.30 15.50
CA ALA A 464 -6.56 30.89 16.04
C ALA A 464 -7.66 29.84 16.30
N VAL A 465 -7.73 28.79 15.49
CA VAL A 465 -8.66 27.67 15.68
C VAL A 465 -8.21 26.84 16.86
N TYR A 466 -6.94 26.46 16.92
CA TYR A 466 -6.38 25.68 18.04
C TYR A 466 -6.61 26.40 19.37
N GLU A 467 -6.27 27.69 19.47
CA GLU A 467 -6.47 28.47 20.70
C GLU A 467 -7.93 28.55 21.15
N ARG A 468 -8.85 28.64 20.19
CA ARG A 468 -10.29 28.65 20.46
C ARG A 468 -10.74 27.29 21.01
N LEU A 469 -10.40 26.20 20.31
CA LEU A 469 -10.75 24.85 20.73
C LEU A 469 -10.15 24.54 22.11
N ASP A 470 -8.91 24.96 22.33
CA ASP A 470 -8.20 24.76 23.59
C ASP A 470 -8.87 25.51 24.77
N ARG A 471 -9.39 26.71 24.54
CA ARG A 471 -9.99 27.53 25.60
C ARG A 471 -11.46 27.19 25.90
N GLU A 472 -12.25 26.84 24.87
CA GLU A 472 -13.72 26.81 24.99
C GLU A 472 -14.30 25.39 25.12
N PHE A 473 -13.67 24.37 24.54
CA PHE A 473 -14.26 23.04 24.43
C PHE A 473 -13.90 22.19 25.65
N GLY A 474 -14.85 21.40 26.14
CA GLY A 474 -14.67 20.53 27.30
C GLY A 474 -14.55 19.03 26.97
N VAL A 475 -14.68 18.65 25.69
CA VAL A 475 -14.66 17.24 25.26
C VAL A 475 -13.86 17.08 23.97
N LEU A 476 -13.02 16.05 23.94
CA LEU A 476 -12.34 15.58 22.73
C LEU A 476 -12.68 14.11 22.50
N VAL A 477 -13.27 13.78 21.35
CA VAL A 477 -13.47 12.41 20.87
C VAL A 477 -12.45 12.11 19.78
N HIS A 478 -11.47 11.28 20.10
CA HIS A 478 -10.44 10.84 19.17
C HIS A 478 -10.84 9.52 18.50
N ASN A 479 -11.39 9.63 17.29
CA ASN A 479 -11.79 8.49 16.45
C ASN A 479 -10.87 8.30 15.23
N ALA A 480 -10.00 9.26 14.91
CA ALA A 480 -9.03 9.12 13.83
C ALA A 480 -8.13 7.89 14.05
N ALA A 481 -8.03 7.04 13.02
CA ALA A 481 -7.13 5.90 13.01
C ALA A 481 -6.83 5.49 11.56
N ASN A 482 -5.60 5.07 11.30
CA ASN A 482 -5.25 4.27 10.14
C ASN A 482 -5.46 2.79 10.48
N VAL A 483 -6.59 2.24 10.02
CA VAL A 483 -6.99 0.85 10.26
C VAL A 483 -6.41 -0.03 9.15
N ASN A 484 -5.14 -0.42 9.31
CA ASN A 484 -4.44 -1.30 8.38
C ASN A 484 -3.79 -2.45 9.15
N HIS A 485 -4.33 -3.66 9.01
CA HIS A 485 -3.85 -4.85 9.73
C HIS A 485 -2.60 -5.50 9.11
N VAL A 486 -2.11 -4.99 7.98
CA VAL A 486 -0.94 -5.52 7.26
C VAL A 486 0.34 -4.75 7.64
N GLN A 487 0.22 -3.45 7.90
CA GLN A 487 1.34 -2.58 8.25
C GLN A 487 1.91 -2.93 9.63
N ASP A 488 3.22 -2.74 9.77
CA ASP A 488 3.94 -2.88 11.03
C ASP A 488 3.61 -1.75 12.02
N TYR A 489 4.09 -1.90 13.25
CA TYR A 489 3.82 -0.92 14.29
C TYR A 489 4.45 0.44 13.95
N GLU A 490 5.69 0.43 13.47
CA GLU A 490 6.51 1.61 13.21
C GLU A 490 5.87 2.52 12.15
N THR A 491 5.31 1.94 11.08
CA THR A 491 4.57 2.70 10.07
C THR A 491 3.30 3.32 10.67
N LEU A 492 2.57 2.57 11.49
CA LEU A 492 1.29 2.98 12.05
C LEU A 492 1.41 3.90 13.27
N ALA A 493 2.55 3.89 13.97
CA ALA A 493 2.79 4.68 15.16
C ALA A 493 2.63 6.18 14.87
N ARG A 494 3.05 6.64 13.68
CA ARG A 494 2.85 8.02 13.23
C ARG A 494 1.38 8.44 13.16
N ASP A 495 0.51 7.53 12.74
CA ASP A 495 -0.91 7.83 12.50
C ASP A 495 -1.79 7.54 13.73
N ASN A 496 -1.40 6.57 14.56
CA ASN A 496 -2.25 6.02 15.62
C ASN A 496 -1.72 6.29 17.03
N VAL A 497 -0.42 6.54 17.22
CA VAL A 497 0.21 6.76 18.53
C VAL A 497 0.63 8.23 18.70
N ALA A 498 1.41 8.77 17.76
CA ALA A 498 1.91 10.14 17.84
C ALA A 498 0.80 11.20 18.05
N PRO A 499 -0.39 11.09 17.41
CA PRO A 499 -1.48 12.04 17.62
C PRO A 499 -2.06 12.04 19.04
N VAL A 500 -1.91 10.95 19.79
CA VAL A 500 -2.40 10.85 21.18
C VAL A 500 -1.72 11.88 22.06
N PHE A 501 -0.43 12.14 21.86
CA PHE A 501 0.31 13.14 22.63
C PHE A 501 -0.18 14.57 22.34
N GLU A 502 -0.46 14.90 21.08
CA GLU A 502 -1.04 16.21 20.72
C GLU A 502 -2.47 16.36 21.27
N CYS A 503 -3.25 15.28 21.27
CA CYS A 503 -4.58 15.26 21.90
C CYS A 503 -4.49 15.47 23.42
N LEU A 504 -3.53 14.83 24.10
CA LEU A 504 -3.28 15.02 25.54
C LEU A 504 -2.90 16.46 25.86
N LYS A 505 -2.03 17.08 25.05
CA LYS A 505 -1.67 18.50 25.19
C LYS A 505 -2.88 19.42 25.04
N LEU A 506 -3.78 19.12 24.10
CA LEU A 506 -5.02 19.88 23.93
C LEU A 506 -6.00 19.66 25.10
N CYS A 507 -6.07 18.45 25.66
CA CYS A 507 -6.95 18.14 26.77
C CYS A 507 -6.54 18.78 28.11
N GLU A 508 -5.27 19.10 28.29
CA GLU A 508 -4.72 19.72 29.50
C GLU A 508 -4.06 21.09 29.19
N GLY A 509 -4.49 21.76 28.12
CA GLY A 509 -3.93 23.04 27.66
C GLY A 509 -4.40 24.24 28.46
N ARG A 510 -5.32 25.04 27.89
CA ARG A 510 -5.93 26.20 28.56
C ARG A 510 -7.23 25.88 29.29
N SER A 511 -7.91 24.82 28.88
CA SER A 511 -9.07 24.27 29.59
C SER A 511 -8.99 22.75 29.61
N LYS A 512 -9.40 22.16 30.73
CA LYS A 512 -9.45 20.70 30.91
C LYS A 512 -10.52 20.13 29.99
N LYS A 513 -10.24 18.98 29.37
CA LYS A 513 -11.20 18.25 28.52
C LYS A 513 -11.32 16.80 28.96
N ILE A 514 -12.49 16.21 28.74
CA ILE A 514 -12.67 14.76 28.80
C ILE A 514 -12.14 14.19 27.48
N PHE A 515 -11.06 13.41 27.55
CA PHE A 515 -10.49 12.69 26.41
C PHE A 515 -11.24 11.37 26.24
N ASN A 516 -11.97 11.23 25.15
CA ASN A 516 -12.64 10.01 24.72
C ASN A 516 -11.84 9.35 23.58
N PHE A 517 -11.20 8.21 23.85
CA PHE A 517 -10.37 7.50 22.87
C PHE A 517 -11.10 6.28 22.31
N VAL A 518 -11.21 6.20 20.98
CA VAL A 518 -11.75 5.02 20.30
C VAL A 518 -10.61 4.05 19.98
N SER A 519 -10.61 2.92 20.69
CA SER A 519 -9.66 1.82 20.58
C SER A 519 -10.26 0.64 19.79
N THR A 520 -9.93 -0.60 20.15
CA THR A 520 -10.50 -1.85 19.61
C THR A 520 -10.43 -2.95 20.67
N LEU A 521 -11.38 -3.89 20.69
CA LEU A 521 -11.30 -5.07 21.56
C LEU A 521 -10.04 -5.91 21.32
N SER A 522 -9.52 -5.92 20.10
CA SER A 522 -8.28 -6.62 19.76
C SER A 522 -7.01 -5.99 20.38
N ALA A 523 -7.11 -4.81 21.00
CA ALA A 523 -6.01 -4.19 21.74
C ALA A 523 -5.99 -4.61 23.22
N CYS A 524 -6.99 -5.37 23.69
CA CYS A 524 -7.05 -5.75 25.09
C CYS A 524 -5.89 -6.67 25.47
N SER A 525 -5.29 -6.38 26.62
CA SER A 525 -4.21 -7.17 27.22
C SER A 525 -4.48 -7.61 28.66
N ALA A 526 -5.59 -7.18 29.26
CA ALA A 526 -5.98 -7.54 30.62
C ALA A 526 -6.95 -8.73 30.61
N ILE A 527 -6.55 -9.83 31.25
CA ILE A 527 -7.35 -11.04 31.46
C ILE A 527 -7.35 -11.47 32.92
N ASP A 528 -8.41 -12.15 33.34
CA ASP A 528 -8.42 -12.87 34.62
C ASP A 528 -7.72 -14.24 34.53
N ALA A 529 -7.70 -14.96 35.66
CA ALA A 529 -7.11 -16.30 35.74
C ALA A 529 -7.83 -17.36 34.89
N ALA A 530 -9.07 -17.10 34.46
CA ALA A 530 -9.85 -17.97 33.58
C ALA A 530 -9.70 -17.59 32.10
N GLY A 531 -8.95 -16.52 31.79
CA GLY A 531 -8.74 -16.02 30.43
C GLY A 531 -9.84 -15.08 29.94
N ASN A 532 -10.73 -14.59 30.82
CA ASN A 532 -11.77 -13.63 30.45
C ASN A 532 -11.16 -12.23 30.26
N VAL A 533 -11.56 -11.55 29.19
CA VAL A 533 -11.12 -10.20 28.83
C VAL A 533 -11.79 -9.17 29.72
N LEU A 534 -10.99 -8.35 30.42
CA LEU A 534 -11.50 -7.44 31.45
C LEU A 534 -11.74 -6.02 30.91
N GLU A 535 -12.70 -5.30 31.51
CA GLU A 535 -12.87 -3.85 31.34
C GLU A 535 -11.88 -3.06 32.23
N GLN A 536 -10.61 -3.40 32.09
CA GLN A 536 -9.50 -2.80 32.83
C GLN A 536 -8.53 -2.09 31.90
N PRO A 537 -7.72 -1.14 32.42
CA PRO A 537 -6.62 -0.54 31.67
C PRO A 537 -5.71 -1.57 31.00
N ALA A 538 -5.05 -1.17 29.92
CA ALA A 538 -4.08 -2.01 29.24
C ALA A 538 -2.97 -2.47 30.21
N ALA A 539 -2.85 -3.79 30.37
CA ALA A 539 -1.76 -4.43 31.09
C ALA A 539 -0.42 -4.19 30.38
N ALA A 540 0.69 -4.35 31.11
CA ALA A 540 2.04 -4.28 30.55
C ALA A 540 2.35 -5.42 29.57
N THR A 541 1.57 -6.49 29.62
CA THR A 541 1.59 -7.53 28.60
C THR A 541 1.01 -7.00 27.29
N PRO A 542 1.52 -7.44 26.13
CA PRO A 542 0.94 -7.11 24.83
C PRO A 542 -0.49 -7.64 24.65
N PRO A 543 -1.20 -7.23 23.59
CA PRO A 543 -2.55 -7.70 23.27
C PRO A 543 -2.66 -9.22 23.16
N ILE A 544 -3.82 -9.73 23.61
CA ILE A 544 -4.15 -11.16 23.64
C ILE A 544 -4.59 -11.63 22.26
N TYR A 545 -5.45 -10.85 21.61
CA TYR A 545 -6.01 -11.17 20.30
C TYR A 545 -5.24 -10.41 19.23
N ILE A 546 -4.38 -11.15 18.51
CA ILE A 546 -3.73 -10.71 17.28
C ILE A 546 -2.63 -9.66 17.51
N LYS A 547 -1.43 -9.97 17.04
CA LYS A 547 -0.25 -9.12 17.17
C LYS A 547 0.10 -8.57 15.79
N ASN A 548 -0.69 -7.63 15.30
CA ASN A 548 -0.36 -6.85 14.10
C ASN A 548 -0.06 -5.39 14.49
N GLY A 549 0.52 -4.62 13.56
CA GLY A 549 0.92 -3.24 13.84
C GLY A 549 -0.24 -2.37 14.31
N TYR A 550 -1.45 -2.58 13.78
CA TYR A 550 -2.64 -1.83 14.18
C TYR A 550 -3.02 -2.08 15.65
N ASN A 551 -3.13 -3.35 16.05
CA ASN A 551 -3.48 -3.70 17.43
C ASN A 551 -2.42 -3.25 18.42
N LEU A 552 -1.14 -3.40 18.06
CA LEU A 552 -0.04 -2.86 18.85
C LEU A 552 -0.16 -1.34 18.99
N SER A 553 -0.45 -0.61 17.91
CA SER A 553 -0.58 0.85 17.96
C SER A 553 -1.72 1.30 18.90
N LYS A 554 -2.84 0.58 18.91
CA LYS A 554 -3.95 0.85 19.84
C LYS A 554 -3.60 0.50 21.28
N TRP A 555 -2.90 -0.62 21.51
CA TRP A 555 -2.41 -0.98 22.84
C TRP A 555 -1.39 0.02 23.39
N VAL A 556 -0.43 0.47 22.58
CA VAL A 556 0.52 1.52 22.95
C VAL A 556 -0.23 2.81 23.32
N ALA A 557 -1.20 3.22 22.50
CA ALA A 557 -2.02 4.39 22.80
C ALA A 557 -2.77 4.24 24.14
N GLU A 558 -3.36 3.07 24.42
CA GLU A 558 -4.01 2.81 25.71
C GLU A 558 -3.03 2.85 26.90
N ARG A 559 -1.79 2.35 26.73
CA ARG A 559 -0.74 2.41 27.75
C ARG A 559 -0.34 3.85 28.07
N VAL A 560 -0.13 4.66 27.04
CA VAL A 560 0.16 6.10 27.18
C VAL A 560 -1.00 6.81 27.89
N LEU A 561 -2.24 6.53 27.47
CA LEU A 561 -3.43 7.12 28.08
C LEU A 561 -3.62 6.69 29.54
N GLN A 562 -3.30 5.45 29.90
CA GLN A 562 -3.36 5.01 31.29
C GLN A 562 -2.37 5.79 32.16
N ARG A 563 -1.14 6.03 31.70
CA ARG A 563 -0.20 6.89 32.45
C ARG A 563 -0.71 8.32 32.60
N ALA A 564 -1.32 8.87 31.55
CA ALA A 564 -1.96 10.17 31.63
C ALA A 564 -3.07 10.19 32.70
N ARG A 565 -3.88 9.13 32.79
CA ARG A 565 -4.89 8.98 33.87
C ARG A 565 -4.25 8.95 35.25
N ASP A 566 -3.13 8.24 35.42
CA ASP A 566 -2.40 8.20 36.70
C ASP A 566 -1.87 9.59 37.11
N GLN A 567 -1.65 10.50 36.15
CA GLN A 567 -1.29 11.91 36.39
C GLN A 567 -2.52 12.83 36.62
N GLY A 568 -3.75 12.33 36.48
CA GLY A 568 -5.01 13.07 36.70
C GLY A 568 -5.73 13.55 35.42
N VAL A 569 -5.32 13.08 34.24
CA VAL A 569 -6.05 13.34 32.99
C VAL A 569 -7.36 12.55 32.97
N TRP A 570 -8.44 13.17 32.51
CA TRP A 570 -9.74 12.53 32.38
C TRP A 570 -9.85 11.82 31.03
N VAL A 571 -9.67 10.49 31.03
CA VAL A 571 -9.70 9.67 29.81
C VAL A 571 -10.73 8.54 29.90
N ASN A 572 -11.64 8.46 28.93
CA ASN A 572 -12.45 7.29 28.63
C ASN A 572 -11.86 6.51 27.44
N ILE A 573 -11.81 5.19 27.55
CA ILE A 573 -11.36 4.27 26.50
C ILE A 573 -12.54 3.43 26.06
N TYR A 574 -12.89 3.52 24.78
CA TYR A 574 -13.96 2.76 24.16
C TYR A 574 -13.34 1.70 23.26
N ARG A 575 -13.51 0.41 23.58
CA ARG A 575 -13.03 -0.73 22.80
C ARG A 575 -14.19 -1.33 22.02
N PRO A 576 -14.55 -0.84 20.82
CA PRO A 576 -15.52 -1.50 19.98
C PRO A 576 -15.03 -2.87 19.54
N GLY A 577 -15.98 -3.80 19.40
CA GLY A 577 -15.77 -5.05 18.67
C GLY A 577 -16.03 -4.89 17.18
N ASN A 578 -16.73 -5.84 16.58
CA ASN A 578 -17.03 -5.82 15.15
C ASN A 578 -18.12 -4.78 14.84
N ILE A 579 -17.70 -3.61 14.34
CA ILE A 579 -18.59 -2.54 13.91
C ILE A 579 -19.28 -2.95 12.61
N ALA A 580 -20.59 -3.14 12.68
CA ALA A 580 -21.41 -3.62 11.58
C ALA A 580 -22.17 -2.47 10.89
N PHE A 581 -23.35 -2.75 10.37
CA PHE A 581 -24.19 -1.78 9.68
C PHE A 581 -24.98 -0.87 10.64
N ASN A 582 -25.53 0.22 10.10
CA ASN A 582 -26.50 1.05 10.80
C ASN A 582 -27.84 0.30 10.97
N SER A 583 -28.34 0.19 12.20
CA SER A 583 -29.52 -0.62 12.55
C SER A 583 -30.83 -0.14 11.91
N VAL A 584 -30.87 1.11 11.43
CA VAL A 584 -32.05 1.71 10.79
C VAL A 584 -31.93 1.61 9.27
N THR A 585 -30.82 2.09 8.70
CA THR A 585 -30.64 2.25 7.25
C THR A 585 -30.01 1.05 6.56
N GLY A 586 -29.36 0.15 7.31
CA GLY A 586 -28.60 -0.99 6.76
C GLY A 586 -27.21 -0.62 6.22
N VAL A 587 -26.87 0.68 6.17
CA VAL A 587 -25.63 1.16 5.55
C VAL A 587 -24.39 0.63 6.29
N CYS A 588 -23.41 0.14 5.53
CA CYS A 588 -22.09 -0.28 6.01
C CYS A 588 -20.99 -0.02 4.96
N GLN A 589 -19.73 -0.27 5.33
CA GLN A 589 -18.57 -0.12 4.44
C GLN A 589 -17.83 -1.46 4.23
N PRO A 590 -18.34 -2.36 3.37
CA PRO A 590 -17.82 -3.73 3.28
C PRO A 590 -16.52 -3.84 2.49
N GLN A 591 -16.23 -2.89 1.59
CA GLN A 591 -15.14 -2.98 0.61
C GLN A 591 -13.73 -3.01 1.21
N LYS A 592 -13.58 -2.52 2.46
CA LYS A 592 -12.30 -2.53 3.20
C LYS A 592 -12.38 -3.38 4.47
N ASN A 593 -13.47 -4.12 4.65
CA ASN A 593 -13.69 -4.96 5.81
C ASN A 593 -13.26 -6.39 5.49
N ARG A 594 -12.20 -6.86 6.17
CA ARG A 594 -11.57 -8.17 5.96
C ARG A 594 -12.57 -9.33 6.05
N LEU A 595 -13.40 -9.33 7.10
CA LEU A 595 -14.45 -10.32 7.34
C LEU A 595 -15.54 -10.31 6.25
N MET A 596 -15.95 -9.13 5.75
CA MET A 596 -16.91 -9.02 4.66
C MET A 596 -16.33 -9.51 3.32
N LEU A 597 -15.04 -9.27 3.07
CA LEU A 597 -14.33 -9.79 1.89
C LEU A 597 -14.20 -11.32 1.96
N MET A 598 -13.88 -11.85 3.14
CA MET A 598 -13.86 -13.29 3.41
C MET A 598 -15.23 -13.92 3.16
N LEU A 599 -16.30 -13.31 3.70
CA LEU A 599 -17.65 -13.81 3.51
C LEU A 599 -18.09 -13.73 2.04
N LYS A 600 -17.85 -12.60 1.36
CA LYS A 600 -18.15 -12.45 -0.07
C LYS A 600 -17.43 -13.52 -0.90
N GLY A 601 -16.14 -13.71 -0.64
CA GLY A 601 -15.36 -14.71 -1.37
C GLY A 601 -15.80 -16.14 -1.09
N SER A 602 -16.20 -16.43 0.15
CA SER A 602 -16.81 -17.72 0.52
C SER A 602 -18.13 -17.95 -0.21
N LEU A 603 -18.99 -16.93 -0.28
CA LEU A 603 -20.23 -16.99 -1.06
C LEU A 603 -19.95 -17.18 -2.57
N GLN A 604 -18.87 -16.61 -3.10
CA GLN A 604 -18.45 -16.83 -4.50
C GLN A 604 -17.92 -18.26 -4.74
N LEU A 605 -17.32 -18.89 -3.73
CA LEU A 605 -16.93 -20.32 -3.77
C LEU A 605 -18.13 -21.26 -3.63
N GLY A 606 -19.30 -20.75 -3.24
CA GLY A 606 -20.45 -21.58 -2.87
C GLY A 606 -20.24 -22.37 -1.57
N GLN A 607 -19.20 -22.05 -0.79
CA GLN A 607 -18.86 -22.73 0.45
C GLN A 607 -18.51 -21.71 1.52
N VAL A 608 -19.18 -21.78 2.66
CA VAL A 608 -18.96 -20.91 3.82
C VAL A 608 -18.47 -21.77 4.98
N PRO A 609 -17.38 -21.39 5.67
CA PRO A 609 -16.84 -22.18 6.78
C PRO A 609 -17.82 -22.09 7.96
N GLN A 610 -17.98 -23.20 8.68
CA GLN A 610 -18.79 -23.26 9.90
C GLN A 610 -17.93 -22.96 11.14
N PHE A 611 -18.41 -22.08 12.02
CA PHE A 611 -17.74 -21.74 13.29
C PHE A 611 -18.61 -22.01 14.51
N PRO A 612 -18.09 -22.65 15.57
CA PRO A 612 -18.78 -22.82 16.85
C PRO A 612 -18.57 -21.62 17.78
N ILE A 613 -18.90 -20.41 17.31
CA ILE A 613 -18.65 -19.15 18.05
C ILE A 613 -19.94 -18.34 18.27
N ASN A 614 -19.92 -17.48 19.29
CA ASN A 614 -20.90 -16.39 19.42
C ASN A 614 -20.36 -15.16 18.68
N PHE A 615 -20.99 -14.82 17.56
CA PHE A 615 -20.52 -13.81 16.63
C PHE A 615 -20.86 -12.39 17.12
N ASP A 616 -19.83 -11.54 17.18
CA ASP A 616 -20.04 -10.13 17.47
C ASP A 616 -20.64 -9.38 16.29
N LEU A 617 -21.64 -8.57 16.59
CA LEU A 617 -22.29 -7.68 15.64
C LEU A 617 -22.79 -6.47 16.40
N MET A 618 -22.05 -5.37 16.29
CA MET A 618 -22.37 -4.11 16.92
C MET A 618 -22.88 -3.11 15.86
N PRO A 619 -24.17 -2.74 15.87
CA PRO A 619 -24.65 -1.69 14.98
C PRO A 619 -23.96 -0.35 15.26
N VAL A 620 -23.46 0.30 14.21
CA VAL A 620 -22.62 1.50 14.32
C VAL A 620 -23.35 2.67 14.98
N ASP A 621 -24.66 2.77 14.77
CA ASP A 621 -25.50 3.83 15.35
C ASP A 621 -25.69 3.65 16.85
N PHE A 622 -25.84 2.42 17.34
CA PHE A 622 -25.92 2.14 18.78
C PHE A 622 -24.58 2.43 19.46
N LEU A 623 -23.48 1.97 18.86
CA LEU A 623 -22.12 2.26 19.33
C LEU A 623 -21.87 3.77 19.41
N ALA A 624 -22.25 4.51 18.36
CA ALA A 624 -22.09 5.95 18.33
C ALA A 624 -22.96 6.67 19.38
N ARG A 625 -24.20 6.23 19.61
CA ARG A 625 -25.05 6.76 20.71
C ARG A 625 -24.43 6.53 22.07
N PHE A 626 -23.83 5.36 22.31
CA PHE A 626 -23.10 5.09 23.55
C PHE A 626 -21.94 6.07 23.73
N ILE A 627 -21.09 6.23 22.72
CA ILE A 627 -19.95 7.16 22.78
C ILE A 627 -20.46 8.59 22.96
N GLY A 628 -21.44 9.03 22.17
CA GLY A 628 -21.99 10.39 22.24
C GLY A 628 -22.61 10.72 23.60
N PHE A 629 -23.33 9.78 24.21
CA PHE A 629 -23.88 9.94 25.55
C PHE A 629 -22.77 10.02 26.62
N HIS A 630 -21.78 9.14 26.57
CA HIS A 630 -20.75 9.08 27.62
C HIS A 630 -19.61 10.10 27.42
N ALA A 631 -19.48 10.72 26.25
CA ALA A 631 -18.37 11.60 25.92
C ALA A 631 -18.23 12.82 26.86
N SER A 632 -19.34 13.32 27.39
CA SER A 632 -19.37 14.46 28.32
C SER A 632 -19.27 14.05 29.79
N ARG A 633 -18.96 12.78 30.09
CA ARG A 633 -18.96 12.20 31.43
C ARG A 633 -17.65 11.48 31.71
N TYR A 634 -17.18 11.54 32.95
CA TYR A 634 -16.00 10.80 33.39
C TYR A 634 -16.22 10.22 34.78
N GLN A 635 -15.92 8.93 34.95
CA GLN A 635 -15.91 8.24 36.23
C GLN A 635 -14.58 7.50 36.36
N PRO A 636 -13.71 7.87 37.33
CA PRO A 636 -12.36 7.29 37.42
C PRO A 636 -12.33 5.77 37.49
N GLU A 637 -13.29 5.17 38.21
CA GLU A 637 -13.42 3.72 38.39
C GLU A 637 -14.04 3.00 37.19
N ARG A 638 -14.67 3.73 36.26
CA ARG A 638 -15.43 3.19 35.12
C ARG A 638 -15.15 3.99 33.85
N ALA A 639 -13.91 3.89 33.38
CA ALA A 639 -13.44 4.66 32.23
C ALA A 639 -12.96 3.78 31.06
N VAL A 640 -13.09 2.46 31.16
CA VAL A 640 -12.76 1.51 30.09
C VAL A 640 -14.01 0.69 29.79
N PHE A 641 -14.38 0.65 28.51
CA PHE A 641 -15.63 0.06 28.04
C PHE A 641 -15.37 -0.94 26.92
N ASN A 642 -15.70 -2.21 27.15
CA ASN A 642 -15.68 -3.28 26.13
C ASN A 642 -17.02 -3.28 25.38
N LEU A 643 -17.04 -2.62 24.22
CA LEU A 643 -18.25 -2.34 23.43
C LEU A 643 -18.51 -3.40 22.36
N HIS A 644 -18.74 -4.64 22.80
CA HIS A 644 -19.35 -5.69 21.98
C HIS A 644 -20.86 -5.77 22.27
N ASN A 645 -21.62 -6.41 21.37
CA ASN A 645 -23.05 -6.63 21.58
C ASN A 645 -23.28 -8.03 22.20
N PRO A 646 -23.67 -8.14 23.48
CA PRO A 646 -23.79 -9.42 24.19
C PRO A 646 -25.02 -10.25 23.76
N GLU A 647 -25.94 -9.68 22.98
CA GLU A 647 -27.08 -10.43 22.44
C GLU A 647 -26.60 -11.64 21.61
N PRO A 648 -27.21 -12.83 21.76
CA PRO A 648 -26.70 -14.05 21.14
C PRO A 648 -26.87 -14.02 19.62
N LEU A 649 -25.82 -14.42 18.90
CA LEU A 649 -25.85 -14.67 17.47
C LEU A 649 -24.84 -15.75 17.12
N SER A 650 -25.30 -16.94 16.76
CA SER A 650 -24.40 -17.95 16.21
C SER A 650 -23.94 -17.54 14.81
N TRP A 651 -22.74 -17.95 14.42
CA TRP A 651 -22.27 -17.78 13.05
C TRP A 651 -23.25 -18.35 12.00
N ASN A 652 -23.82 -19.53 12.27
CA ASN A 652 -24.81 -20.16 11.39
C ASN A 652 -26.03 -19.26 11.17
N ASN A 653 -26.57 -18.65 12.23
CA ASN A 653 -27.71 -17.74 12.11
C ASN A 653 -27.34 -16.45 11.36
N TYR A 654 -26.10 -15.98 11.52
CA TYR A 654 -25.60 -14.81 10.79
C TYR A 654 -25.55 -15.07 9.28
N VAL A 655 -24.94 -16.18 8.86
CA VAL A 655 -24.82 -16.50 7.43
C VAL A 655 -26.16 -16.94 6.81
N GLU A 656 -27.10 -17.45 7.61
CA GLU A 656 -28.47 -17.75 7.14
C GLU A 656 -29.16 -16.51 6.56
N ALA A 657 -28.87 -15.32 7.10
CA ALA A 657 -29.42 -14.07 6.55
C ALA A 657 -29.00 -13.85 5.08
N PHE A 658 -27.81 -14.32 4.67
CA PHE A 658 -27.35 -14.26 3.28
C PHE A 658 -28.05 -15.29 2.41
N ARG A 659 -28.40 -16.47 2.97
CA ARG A 659 -29.21 -17.48 2.28
C ARG A 659 -30.64 -17.00 2.05
N GLU A 660 -31.27 -16.40 3.07
CA GLU A 660 -32.58 -15.74 2.92
C GLU A 660 -32.53 -14.59 1.92
N ALA A 661 -31.37 -13.95 1.79
CA ALA A 661 -31.11 -12.93 0.79
C ALA A 661 -30.89 -13.51 -0.62
N GLY A 662 -30.98 -14.82 -0.83
CA GLY A 662 -30.92 -15.45 -2.17
C GLY A 662 -29.52 -15.86 -2.60
N ARG A 663 -28.56 -15.94 -1.68
CA ARG A 663 -27.22 -16.50 -1.95
C ARG A 663 -27.21 -17.99 -1.60
N ASP A 664 -26.93 -18.84 -2.58
CA ASP A 664 -26.81 -20.28 -2.35
C ASP A 664 -25.37 -20.64 -1.94
N PHE A 665 -25.24 -21.46 -0.90
CA PHE A 665 -23.95 -21.94 -0.39
C PHE A 665 -24.11 -23.13 0.56
N GLU A 666 -23.09 -23.97 0.58
CA GLU A 666 -22.92 -25.06 1.54
C GLU A 666 -22.15 -24.60 2.77
N LEU A 667 -22.60 -24.99 3.97
CA LEU A 667 -21.82 -24.85 5.20
C LEU A 667 -20.87 -26.04 5.32
N VAL A 668 -19.57 -25.77 5.39
CA VAL A 668 -18.53 -26.80 5.39
C VAL A 668 -17.60 -26.66 6.59
N SER A 669 -16.81 -27.70 6.88
CA SER A 669 -15.78 -27.59 7.92
C SER A 669 -14.71 -26.56 7.53
N VAL A 670 -14.02 -26.03 8.55
CA VAL A 670 -12.88 -25.13 8.38
C VAL A 670 -11.82 -25.73 7.46
N GLU A 671 -11.45 -26.99 7.68
CA GLU A 671 -10.42 -27.69 6.90
C GLU A 671 -10.86 -27.86 5.44
N GLN A 672 -12.13 -28.19 5.23
CA GLN A 672 -12.70 -28.33 3.88
C GLN A 672 -12.70 -27.00 3.13
N TRP A 673 -13.08 -25.91 3.80
CA TRP A 673 -13.04 -24.57 3.23
C TRP A 673 -11.60 -24.12 2.94
N GLN A 674 -10.65 -24.37 3.86
CA GLN A 674 -9.23 -24.07 3.65
C GLN A 674 -8.64 -24.83 2.46
N ALA A 675 -9.07 -26.07 2.24
CA ALA A 675 -8.69 -26.83 1.05
C ALA A 675 -9.18 -26.18 -0.26
N GLN A 676 -10.25 -25.37 -0.22
CA GLN A 676 -10.70 -24.57 -1.37
C GLN A 676 -9.88 -23.30 -1.59
N LEU A 677 -9.14 -22.80 -0.59
CA LEU A 677 -8.38 -21.56 -0.71
C LEU A 677 -7.30 -21.65 -1.79
N GLY A 678 -6.78 -22.84 -2.08
CA GLY A 678 -5.87 -23.05 -3.22
C GLY A 678 -6.51 -22.83 -4.60
N ARG A 679 -7.84 -22.72 -4.67
CA ARG A 679 -8.62 -22.42 -5.90
C ARG A 679 -9.03 -20.96 -6.00
N VAL A 680 -8.77 -20.15 -4.97
CA VAL A 680 -9.13 -18.72 -4.94
C VAL A 680 -8.18 -17.95 -5.85
N ASP A 681 -8.75 -17.29 -6.86
CA ASP A 681 -8.06 -16.33 -7.71
C ASP A 681 -8.58 -14.91 -7.48
N SER A 682 -8.08 -13.95 -8.24
CA SER A 682 -8.37 -12.52 -8.05
C SER A 682 -9.74 -12.06 -8.53
N GLN A 683 -10.56 -12.95 -9.12
CA GLN A 683 -11.98 -12.69 -9.31
C GLN A 683 -12.78 -12.95 -8.02
N ASN A 684 -12.17 -13.65 -7.06
CA ASN A 684 -12.76 -13.94 -5.77
C ASN A 684 -12.31 -12.89 -4.73
N ALA A 685 -13.25 -12.38 -3.94
CA ALA A 685 -13.02 -11.35 -2.93
C ALA A 685 -12.08 -11.81 -1.78
N LEU A 686 -11.91 -13.12 -1.57
CA LEU A 686 -10.94 -13.68 -0.62
C LEU A 686 -9.48 -13.42 -1.01
N PHE A 687 -9.19 -13.20 -2.30
CA PHE A 687 -7.82 -13.15 -2.80
C PHE A 687 -6.94 -12.13 -2.07
N GLY A 688 -7.46 -10.92 -1.83
CA GLY A 688 -6.73 -9.85 -1.14
C GLY A 688 -6.54 -10.08 0.36
N VAL A 689 -7.19 -11.09 0.94
CA VAL A 689 -7.19 -11.37 2.39
C VAL A 689 -6.84 -12.82 2.71
N LEU A 690 -6.46 -13.63 1.71
CA LEU A 690 -6.26 -15.07 1.82
C LEU A 690 -5.23 -15.44 2.88
N GLY A 691 -4.14 -14.69 2.95
CA GLY A 691 -3.02 -14.92 3.88
C GLY A 691 -3.42 -14.90 5.36
N PHE A 692 -4.56 -14.29 5.71
CA PHE A 692 -5.07 -14.28 7.08
C PHE A 692 -5.82 -15.55 7.49
N TYR A 693 -6.17 -16.42 6.54
CA TYR A 693 -7.03 -17.58 6.81
C TYR A 693 -6.38 -18.93 6.46
N LEU A 694 -5.09 -18.92 6.10
CA LEU A 694 -4.35 -20.13 5.72
C LEU A 694 -3.99 -21.03 6.91
N ASP A 695 -3.67 -20.44 8.07
CA ASP A 695 -3.15 -21.17 9.23
C ASP A 695 -4.12 -21.17 10.45
N GLY A 696 -5.32 -20.57 10.32
CA GLY A 696 -6.35 -20.52 11.37
C GLY A 696 -7.37 -19.39 11.20
N PHE A 697 -8.43 -19.37 12.02
CA PHE A 697 -9.54 -18.37 11.98
C PHE A 697 -9.65 -17.51 13.24
N GLU A 698 -8.86 -17.87 14.24
CA GLU A 698 -8.85 -17.28 15.58
C GLU A 698 -8.49 -15.79 15.55
N GLU A 699 -7.96 -15.31 14.41
CA GLU A 699 -7.43 -13.97 14.20
C GLU A 699 -8.46 -12.92 13.71
N ASP A 700 -9.72 -13.29 13.42
CA ASP A 700 -10.66 -12.36 12.77
C ASP A 700 -12.12 -12.48 13.20
N ILE A 701 -12.49 -13.62 13.78
CA ILE A 701 -13.87 -13.92 14.14
C ILE A 701 -13.93 -14.13 15.65
N GLY A 702 -13.97 -13.02 16.39
CA GLY A 702 -13.90 -13.03 17.84
C GLY A 702 -15.14 -13.65 18.48
N ASP A 703 -14.95 -14.70 19.27
CA ASP A 703 -15.97 -15.18 20.19
C ASP A 703 -16.06 -14.22 21.39
N ILE A 704 -17.23 -13.62 21.57
CA ILE A 704 -17.48 -12.66 22.65
C ILE A 704 -17.77 -13.32 23.99
N SER A 705 -17.88 -14.66 24.05
CA SER A 705 -18.27 -15.40 25.25
C SER A 705 -17.39 -15.12 26.47
N MET A 706 -16.10 -14.84 26.23
CA MET A 706 -15.09 -14.59 27.26
C MET A 706 -14.83 -13.09 27.50
N ILE A 707 -15.66 -12.19 26.97
CA ILE A 707 -15.46 -10.74 27.09
C ILE A 707 -16.35 -10.16 28.18
N GLU A 708 -15.75 -9.65 29.26
CA GLU A 708 -16.48 -8.92 30.29
C GLU A 708 -16.92 -7.53 29.81
N TYR A 709 -18.06 -7.06 30.31
CA TYR A 709 -18.72 -5.83 29.86
C TYR A 709 -19.58 -5.12 30.93
N GLN A 710 -19.29 -5.28 32.24
CA GLN A 710 -20.13 -4.74 33.33
C GLN A 710 -20.19 -3.20 33.39
N ASN A 711 -19.10 -2.48 33.10
CA ASN A 711 -19.05 -1.03 32.92
C ASN A 711 -19.91 -0.62 31.73
N THR A 712 -19.75 -1.31 30.59
CA THR A 712 -20.56 -1.05 29.40
C THR A 712 -22.04 -1.31 29.66
N GLN A 713 -22.40 -2.43 30.30
CA GLN A 713 -23.77 -2.74 30.68
C GLN A 713 -24.37 -1.68 31.60
N SER A 714 -23.58 -1.19 32.57
CA SER A 714 -23.99 -0.08 33.43
C SER A 714 -24.20 1.20 32.62
N GLY A 715 -23.31 1.49 31.66
CA GLY A 715 -23.42 2.61 30.75
C GLY A 715 -24.69 2.57 29.89
N VAL A 716 -25.05 1.40 29.36
CA VAL A 716 -26.29 1.19 28.58
C VAL A 716 -27.52 1.41 29.45
N ARG A 717 -27.53 0.91 30.70
CA ARG A 717 -28.61 1.18 31.66
C ARG A 717 -28.75 2.67 31.97
N CYS A 718 -27.64 3.41 32.09
CA CYS A 718 -27.65 4.86 32.29
C CYS A 718 -28.23 5.64 31.11
N MET A 719 -28.10 5.12 29.88
CA MET A 719 -28.76 5.68 28.69
C MET A 719 -30.27 5.42 28.67
N GLY A 720 -30.75 4.47 29.48
CA GLY A 720 -32.13 3.99 29.40
C GLY A 720 -32.40 3.16 28.14
N GLU A 721 -31.34 2.67 27.47
CA GLU A 721 -31.44 1.86 26.26
C GLU A 721 -31.26 0.36 26.56
N GLN A 722 -31.54 -0.47 25.56
CA GLN A 722 -31.22 -1.89 25.54
C GLN A 722 -30.37 -2.18 24.30
N TYR A 723 -29.54 -3.22 24.36
CA TYR A 723 -28.79 -3.63 23.18
C TYR A 723 -29.74 -4.01 22.03
N PRO A 724 -29.40 -3.66 20.78
CA PRO A 724 -30.16 -4.09 19.63
C PRO A 724 -30.14 -5.62 19.54
N GLN A 725 -31.33 -6.23 19.57
CA GLN A 725 -31.45 -7.67 19.37
C GLN A 725 -31.02 -8.04 17.95
N LYS A 726 -30.17 -9.07 17.83
CA LYS A 726 -29.61 -9.59 16.57
C LYS A 726 -30.62 -10.47 15.82
N THR A 727 -31.84 -9.95 15.64
CA THR A 727 -32.96 -10.66 14.98
C THR A 727 -32.72 -10.82 13.47
N PRO A 728 -33.36 -11.81 12.82
CA PRO A 728 -33.32 -11.93 11.36
C PRO A 728 -33.75 -10.65 10.62
N ALA A 729 -34.72 -9.91 11.18
CA ALA A 729 -35.15 -8.63 10.62
C ALA A 729 -34.06 -7.55 10.66
N LEU A 730 -33.23 -7.52 11.71
CA LEU A 730 -32.08 -6.62 11.78
C LEU A 730 -31.01 -7.03 10.77
N LEU A 731 -30.65 -8.32 10.72
CA LEU A 731 -29.65 -8.84 9.79
C LEU A 731 -30.01 -8.57 8.32
N ARG A 732 -31.31 -8.72 7.99
CA ARG A 732 -31.83 -8.46 6.65
C ARG A 732 -31.57 -7.04 6.17
N LYS A 733 -31.65 -6.03 7.05
CA LYS A 733 -31.34 -4.63 6.67
C LYS A 733 -29.91 -4.50 6.13
N GLY A 734 -28.94 -5.15 6.78
CA GLY A 734 -27.56 -5.20 6.31
C GLY A 734 -27.46 -5.89 4.94
N CYS A 735 -28.08 -7.06 4.78
CA CYS A 735 -28.08 -7.78 3.49
C CYS A 735 -28.76 -6.99 2.36
N ASP A 736 -29.87 -6.31 2.65
CA ASP A 736 -30.60 -5.48 1.67
C ASP A 736 -29.72 -4.34 1.18
N TYR A 737 -29.00 -3.67 2.07
CA TYR A 737 -28.02 -2.65 1.68
C TYR A 737 -26.87 -3.23 0.86
N LEU A 738 -26.31 -4.39 1.27
CA LEU A 738 -25.24 -5.05 0.52
C LEU A 738 -25.66 -5.43 -0.91
N LYS A 739 -26.92 -5.82 -1.11
CA LYS A 739 -27.50 -6.01 -2.45
C LYS A 739 -27.65 -4.71 -3.20
N GLU A 740 -28.14 -3.67 -2.54
CA GLU A 740 -28.38 -2.35 -3.15
C GLU A 740 -27.09 -1.76 -3.76
N ILE A 741 -25.93 -2.03 -3.14
CA ILE A 741 -24.62 -1.59 -3.63
C ILE A 741 -23.88 -2.62 -4.49
N ASP A 742 -24.58 -3.67 -4.95
CA ASP A 742 -24.02 -4.78 -5.73
C ASP A 742 -22.78 -5.45 -5.07
N PHE A 743 -22.75 -5.51 -3.72
CA PHE A 743 -21.67 -6.17 -3.01
C PHE A 743 -21.86 -7.70 -2.95
N ILE A 744 -23.09 -8.16 -2.65
CA ILE A 744 -23.51 -9.56 -2.69
C ILE A 744 -24.64 -9.77 -3.68
#